data_AF-A0A7C6NDV7-F1
#
_entry.id   AF-A0A7C6NDV7-F1
#
_cell.length_a   1.000
_cell.length_b   1.000
_cell.length_c   1.000
_cell.angle_alpha   90.00
_cell.angle_beta   90.00
_cell.angle_gamma   90.00
#
_symmetry.space_group_name_H-M   'P 1'
#
loop_
_entity.id
_entity.type
_entity.pdbx_description
1 polymer ?
#
loop_
_entity_poly.entity_id
_entity_poly.type
_entity_poly.pdbx_seq_one_letter_code
_entity_poly.pdbx_strand_id
1 'polypeptide(L)'
;MKKTLTFMTILLSLICLVVVCAGIGMAAESEEYVTLEDGCYLLGDVNFDERVSTVDARIALRVALNLQKIDDAAMQRADIDGDNYVKLVDARRILRIALGIDPLPDHIAEEDAAVAPTCDKPGLTKGSYCSVCGKILEEQKVIPALGHTVVVDEAVAATCEKTGLTSGAHCSVCNKVFAEQKKVEKIKHVEVIDAEKAATCTETGLTEGKHCATCGKIIIAQEIIPALGHKEVIKKNVAPTCTSIGFSEGRVCSVCNVVIEAQDVIEALGHTFETEIVAPTCTVKGYTINKCTVCGYQYNDNYIDATGHSGGTATCTTLAVCKDCGTAYGEIDKNNHKIVKHAAKAATCTEKGWNAYQTCSRCDYTTYVEIPALGHDYADDYTIDIPATCTTAGSKSKHCLRCDATTDVTAIPVTGHTEGTAATCTTKAICSVCGQEYGVALGHNLIAHVAKAATCTEKGWNAYQTCSRCDYSTYEEIAALGHNLLDHAAKAATCTEKGWDAYQTCSRCDYSTYKEIAALGHDLVDHAAKAATCTEKGWNAYQTCSRCDYTTYVEIPALGHDYADDYTIDTPATCTTAGSKSKHCSRCDATTDVTAIPATGHTEGTAATCTTKAICSVCGQEYGAINKNNHQIIQHAAKAATCTADGYKATILVLVVHIRHLKPFLQPDIHLAISS
;
A
#
# COMPACT_ATOMS: atom_id res chain seq x y z
N MET A 1 -33.68 18.87 -33.20
CA MET A 1 -34.05 20.28 -33.52
C MET A 1 -32.76 21.08 -33.44
N LYS A 2 -32.25 21.69 -34.52
CA LYS A 2 -32.60 23.05 -34.97
C LYS A 2 -32.82 24.04 -33.82
N LYS A 3 -31.77 24.80 -33.45
CA LYS A 3 -31.84 26.26 -33.26
C LYS A 3 -30.43 26.89 -33.22
N THR A 4 -30.22 27.84 -34.13
CA THR A 4 -29.09 28.75 -34.22
C THR A 4 -29.26 29.97 -33.32
N LEU A 5 -28.16 30.49 -32.77
CA LEU A 5 -27.89 31.88 -32.40
C LEU A 5 -26.34 31.97 -32.35
N THR A 6 -25.58 32.71 -33.17
CA THR A 6 -25.65 34.12 -33.66
C THR A 6 -25.17 35.12 -32.59
N PHE A 7 -24.51 36.22 -33.04
CA PHE A 7 -23.73 37.25 -32.31
C PHE A 7 -22.21 36.93 -32.17
N MET A 8 -21.26 37.85 -32.41
CA MET A 8 -21.34 39.23 -32.97
C MET A 8 -19.99 39.67 -33.62
N THR A 9 -20.04 40.47 -34.70
CA THR A 9 -19.11 41.54 -35.21
C THR A 9 -17.59 41.49 -34.95
N ILE A 10 -16.72 41.95 -35.87
CA ILE A 10 -16.35 43.38 -36.11
C ILE A 10 -15.54 43.52 -37.43
N LEU A 11 -15.86 44.54 -38.28
CA LEU A 11 -15.07 45.31 -39.31
C LEU A 11 -14.04 44.59 -40.24
N LEU A 12 -13.60 45.05 -41.44
CA LEU A 12 -13.87 46.13 -42.44
C LEU A 12 -12.79 45.93 -43.57
N SER A 13 -12.91 46.16 -44.89
CA SER A 13 -13.93 46.53 -45.92
C SER A 13 -13.73 45.60 -47.15
N LEU A 14 -14.45 45.55 -48.28
CA LEU A 14 -15.32 46.45 -49.09
C LEU A 14 -14.55 47.42 -50.03
N ILE A 15 -15.05 47.55 -51.28
CA ILE A 15 -14.52 48.26 -52.49
C ILE A 15 -13.58 47.35 -53.34
N CYS A 16 -13.79 47.11 -54.65
CA CYS A 16 -14.87 47.52 -55.57
C CYS A 16 -15.28 46.42 -56.59
N LEU A 17 -16.36 46.68 -57.34
CA LEU A 17 -16.85 45.91 -58.50
C LEU A 17 -17.05 46.90 -59.69
N VAL A 18 -17.94 46.58 -60.65
CA VAL A 18 -18.30 47.33 -61.89
C VAL A 18 -17.12 47.43 -62.89
N VAL A 19 -17.29 47.30 -64.22
CA VAL A 19 -18.50 47.40 -65.07
C VAL A 19 -18.56 46.28 -66.13
N VAL A 20 -19.77 45.79 -66.41
CA VAL A 20 -20.12 45.12 -67.67
C VAL A 20 -21.11 46.03 -68.42
N CYS A 21 -20.84 46.32 -69.69
CA CYS A 21 -21.80 46.94 -70.60
C CYS A 21 -21.45 46.55 -72.05
N ALA A 22 -22.42 46.56 -72.96
CA ALA A 22 -22.27 45.99 -74.30
C ALA A 22 -22.79 46.93 -75.41
N GLY A 23 -22.26 46.78 -76.62
CA GLY A 23 -22.97 47.16 -77.85
C GLY A 23 -22.16 47.80 -78.98
N ILE A 24 -22.09 47.07 -80.11
CA ILE A 24 -22.07 47.59 -81.50
C ILE A 24 -20.83 48.41 -81.94
N GLY A 25 -20.03 47.85 -82.86
CA GLY A 25 -18.98 48.59 -83.57
C GLY A 25 -18.13 47.72 -84.53
N MET A 26 -18.54 47.63 -85.80
CA MET A 26 -17.73 47.06 -86.90
C MET A 26 -16.59 48.03 -87.29
N ALA A 27 -15.46 47.63 -87.87
CA ALA A 27 -14.78 46.33 -87.98
C ALA A 27 -13.34 46.56 -88.49
N ALA A 28 -12.40 45.66 -88.18
CA ALA A 28 -11.11 45.50 -88.87
C ALA A 28 -10.59 44.09 -88.63
N GLU A 29 -9.96 43.47 -89.62
CA GLU A 29 -9.47 42.09 -89.56
C GLU A 29 -8.06 42.04 -88.93
N SER A 30 -7.89 41.17 -87.93
CA SER A 30 -6.57 40.76 -87.41
C SER A 30 -6.67 39.35 -86.83
N GLU A 31 -5.57 38.59 -86.92
CA GLU A 31 -5.57 37.13 -86.76
C GLU A 31 -5.70 36.68 -85.30
N GLU A 32 -6.05 35.40 -85.11
CA GLU A 32 -6.34 34.79 -83.81
C GLU A 32 -5.05 34.61 -82.98
N TYR A 33 -4.84 35.46 -81.98
CA TYR A 33 -3.68 35.42 -81.09
C TYR A 33 -3.79 34.31 -80.05
N VAL A 34 -2.76 33.46 -79.94
CA VAL A 34 -2.54 32.55 -78.81
C VAL A 34 -1.41 33.12 -77.95
N THR A 35 -1.77 33.73 -76.83
CA THR A 35 -0.81 34.20 -75.81
C THR A 35 -0.46 33.07 -74.84
N LEU A 36 0.83 32.78 -74.65
CA LEU A 36 1.29 31.88 -73.60
C LEU A 36 1.27 32.61 -72.25
N GLU A 37 0.32 32.30 -71.38
CA GLU A 37 0.11 32.99 -70.08
C GLU A 37 1.23 32.76 -69.04
N ASP A 38 2.23 31.93 -69.36
CA ASP A 38 2.85 31.02 -68.39
C ASP A 38 4.29 31.37 -67.98
N GLY A 39 4.69 32.63 -68.17
CA GLY A 39 5.92 33.26 -67.62
C GLY A 39 7.28 32.72 -68.14
N CYS A 40 7.28 31.63 -68.89
CA CYS A 40 8.46 31.00 -69.46
C CYS A 40 8.75 31.57 -70.87
N TYR A 41 9.99 32.00 -71.10
CA TYR A 41 10.40 32.46 -72.44
C TYR A 41 10.39 31.30 -73.47
N LEU A 42 10.05 31.60 -74.71
CA LEU A 42 9.93 30.60 -75.78
C LEU A 42 11.32 30.14 -76.25
N LEU A 43 11.70 28.90 -75.96
CA LEU A 43 12.94 28.31 -76.46
C LEU A 43 12.91 28.23 -77.99
N GLY A 44 13.91 28.82 -78.64
CA GLY A 44 13.99 28.99 -80.09
C GLY A 44 13.52 30.34 -80.64
N ASP A 45 12.92 31.21 -79.82
CA ASP A 45 12.68 32.62 -80.16
C ASP A 45 13.97 33.42 -79.87
N VAL A 46 14.69 33.84 -80.90
CA VAL A 46 16.02 34.48 -80.73
C VAL A 46 15.95 35.99 -81.01
N ASN A 47 14.85 36.48 -81.56
CA ASN A 47 14.61 37.89 -81.85
C ASN A 47 13.61 38.57 -80.89
N PHE A 48 13.02 37.83 -79.94
CA PHE A 48 11.98 38.25 -79.00
C PHE A 48 10.65 38.64 -79.68
N ASP A 49 10.27 38.01 -80.81
CA ASP A 49 8.99 38.26 -81.50
C ASP A 49 7.84 37.30 -81.10
N GLU A 50 8.06 36.51 -80.05
CA GLU A 50 7.14 35.52 -79.46
C GLU A 50 6.85 34.32 -80.39
N ARG A 51 7.66 34.11 -81.44
CA ARG A 51 7.51 33.00 -82.40
C ARG A 51 8.85 32.33 -82.68
N VAL A 52 8.85 30.99 -82.81
CA VAL A 52 10.03 30.26 -83.31
C VAL A 52 9.97 30.23 -84.82
N SER A 53 10.78 31.05 -85.50
CA SER A 53 10.71 31.22 -86.96
C SER A 53 12.02 30.92 -87.69
N THR A 54 11.98 30.96 -89.02
CA THR A 54 13.19 30.85 -89.85
C THR A 54 14.11 32.08 -89.72
N VAL A 55 13.65 33.18 -89.12
CA VAL A 55 14.47 34.32 -88.74
C VAL A 55 15.39 33.96 -87.58
N ASP A 56 14.86 33.25 -86.59
CA ASP A 56 15.54 32.87 -85.34
C ASP A 56 16.56 31.77 -85.58
N ALA A 57 16.18 30.74 -86.33
CA ALA A 57 17.10 29.75 -86.85
C ALA A 57 18.29 30.37 -87.60
N ARG A 58 18.03 31.44 -88.36
CA ARG A 58 19.07 32.19 -89.09
C ARG A 58 19.91 33.08 -88.17
N ILE A 59 19.37 33.59 -87.06
CA ILE A 59 20.14 34.34 -86.06
C ILE A 59 21.02 33.38 -85.26
N ALA A 60 20.46 32.28 -84.72
CA ALA A 60 21.21 31.21 -84.07
C ALA A 60 22.33 30.65 -84.98
N LEU A 61 22.06 30.42 -86.27
CA LEU A 61 23.07 29.99 -87.25
C LEU A 61 24.21 31.01 -87.39
N ARG A 62 23.91 32.31 -87.38
CA ARG A 62 24.95 33.35 -87.45
C ARG A 62 25.75 33.47 -86.16
N VAL A 63 25.13 33.21 -85.00
CA VAL A 63 25.79 33.21 -83.69
C VAL A 63 26.70 32.00 -83.56
N ALA A 64 26.23 30.80 -83.92
CA ALA A 64 27.02 29.57 -83.98
C ALA A 64 28.21 29.63 -84.96
N LEU A 65 28.11 30.48 -86.00
CA LEU A 65 29.21 30.78 -86.93
C LEU A 65 30.03 32.02 -86.54
N ASN A 66 29.76 32.64 -85.38
CA ASN A 66 30.41 33.86 -84.87
C ASN A 66 30.37 35.07 -85.84
N LEU A 67 29.32 35.13 -86.68
CA LEU A 67 29.03 36.19 -87.64
C LEU A 67 28.11 37.29 -87.07
N GLN A 68 27.42 37.00 -85.97
CA GLN A 68 26.52 37.91 -85.27
C GLN A 68 26.70 37.70 -83.77
N LYS A 69 26.65 38.79 -83.00
CA LYS A 69 26.51 38.73 -81.54
C LYS A 69 25.07 39.05 -81.16
N ILE A 70 24.63 38.43 -80.07
CA ILE A 70 23.35 38.63 -79.40
C ILE A 70 23.64 38.78 -77.90
N ASP A 71 22.67 39.23 -77.11
CA ASP A 71 22.80 39.28 -75.65
C ASP A 71 22.60 37.91 -74.98
N ASP A 72 22.92 37.83 -73.69
CA ASP A 72 22.81 36.60 -72.88
C ASP A 72 21.36 36.09 -72.82
N ALA A 73 20.39 37.02 -72.79
CA ALA A 73 18.95 36.78 -72.90
C ALA A 73 18.55 35.98 -74.15
N ALA A 74 19.09 36.39 -75.30
CA ALA A 74 18.90 35.70 -76.57
C ALA A 74 19.74 34.42 -76.68
N MET A 75 20.96 34.37 -76.09
CA MET A 75 21.75 33.14 -76.04
C MET A 75 21.00 32.01 -75.34
N GLN A 76 20.35 32.28 -74.21
CA GLN A 76 19.56 31.30 -73.44
C GLN A 76 18.31 30.77 -74.18
N ARG A 77 17.83 31.45 -75.23
CA ARG A 77 16.78 30.92 -76.13
C ARG A 77 17.33 30.31 -77.42
N ALA A 78 18.54 30.68 -77.82
CA ALA A 78 19.23 30.14 -78.98
C ALA A 78 19.97 28.82 -78.69
N ASP A 79 20.25 28.53 -77.41
CA ASP A 79 20.60 27.23 -76.88
C ASP A 79 19.30 26.48 -76.56
N ILE A 80 19.10 25.30 -77.15
CA ILE A 80 17.83 24.55 -77.08
C ILE A 80 18.03 23.07 -76.71
N ASP A 81 19.28 22.62 -76.50
CA ASP A 81 19.58 21.39 -75.76
C ASP A 81 20.14 21.63 -74.34
N GLY A 82 20.45 22.88 -73.98
CA GLY A 82 20.75 23.33 -72.61
C GLY A 82 22.22 23.19 -72.22
N ASP A 83 23.12 22.95 -73.17
CA ASP A 83 24.53 22.69 -72.88
C ASP A 83 25.41 23.95 -72.68
N ASN A 84 24.77 25.13 -72.68
CA ASN A 84 25.31 26.49 -72.54
C ASN A 84 26.08 27.03 -73.76
N TYR A 85 25.91 26.44 -74.95
CA TYR A 85 26.56 26.91 -76.17
C TYR A 85 25.67 26.83 -77.42
N VAL A 86 25.26 27.97 -77.97
CA VAL A 86 24.56 28.08 -79.26
C VAL A 86 25.42 27.49 -80.41
N LYS A 87 25.07 26.29 -80.88
CA LYS A 87 25.79 25.52 -81.91
C LYS A 87 24.99 25.40 -83.21
N LEU A 88 25.62 24.77 -84.20
CA LEU A 88 24.96 24.33 -85.43
C LEU A 88 23.86 23.28 -85.18
N VAL A 89 23.86 22.62 -84.01
CA VAL A 89 22.82 21.68 -83.57
C VAL A 89 21.55 22.46 -83.25
N ASP A 90 21.66 23.49 -82.40
CA ASP A 90 20.56 24.36 -82.00
C ASP A 90 19.96 25.10 -83.17
N ALA A 91 20.79 25.77 -83.96
CA ALA A 91 20.35 26.49 -85.15
C ALA A 91 19.58 25.58 -86.13
N ARG A 92 19.93 24.29 -86.20
CA ARG A 92 19.21 23.27 -86.99
C ARG A 92 17.93 22.78 -86.31
N ARG A 93 17.91 22.66 -84.98
CA ARG A 93 16.73 22.24 -84.20
C ARG A 93 15.67 23.33 -84.17
N ILE A 94 16.06 24.58 -83.93
CA ILE A 94 15.23 25.79 -84.09
C ILE A 94 14.67 25.86 -85.52
N LEU A 95 15.48 25.58 -86.56
CA LEU A 95 14.97 25.51 -87.94
C LEU A 95 13.92 24.42 -88.15
N ARG A 96 14.06 23.25 -87.51
CA ARG A 96 13.08 22.15 -87.63
C ARG A 96 11.80 22.45 -86.86
N ILE A 97 11.87 23.12 -85.71
CA ILE A 97 10.71 23.61 -84.96
C ILE A 97 9.97 24.68 -85.77
N ALA A 98 10.69 25.66 -86.31
CA ALA A 98 10.14 26.70 -87.19
C ALA A 98 9.50 26.19 -88.50
N LEU A 99 9.74 24.93 -88.85
CA LEU A 99 9.14 24.24 -90.01
C LEU A 99 8.08 23.20 -89.60
N GLY A 100 7.75 23.09 -88.30
CA GLY A 100 6.80 22.09 -87.77
C GLY A 100 7.28 20.63 -87.87
N ILE A 101 8.60 20.41 -88.02
CA ILE A 101 9.23 19.09 -88.21
C ILE A 101 9.63 18.46 -86.86
N ASP A 102 9.97 19.28 -85.87
CA ASP A 102 10.18 18.89 -84.47
C ASP A 102 9.20 19.66 -83.56
N PRO A 103 8.72 19.07 -82.45
CA PRO A 103 8.00 19.80 -81.42
C PRO A 103 8.95 20.72 -80.63
N LEU A 104 8.38 21.70 -79.91
CA LEU A 104 9.07 22.42 -78.85
C LEU A 104 9.57 21.44 -77.76
N PRO A 105 10.70 21.71 -77.09
CA PRO A 105 11.22 20.85 -76.03
C PRO A 105 10.34 20.92 -74.77
N ASP A 106 10.05 19.76 -74.19
CA ASP A 106 9.40 19.63 -72.88
C ASP A 106 10.33 20.11 -71.73
N HIS A 107 9.73 20.49 -70.59
CA HIS A 107 10.47 20.89 -69.39
C HIS A 107 11.23 19.71 -68.75
N ILE A 108 12.50 19.91 -68.41
CA ILE A 108 13.36 18.92 -67.74
C ILE A 108 13.23 19.07 -66.22
N ALA A 109 12.56 18.12 -65.56
CA ALA A 109 12.29 18.18 -64.13
C ALA A 109 13.48 17.75 -63.26
N GLU A 110 13.85 18.58 -62.28
CA GLU A 110 14.66 18.23 -61.11
C GLU A 110 13.76 18.18 -59.86
N GLU A 111 14.10 17.32 -58.89
CA GLU A 111 13.22 17.02 -57.74
C GLU A 111 13.70 17.67 -56.43
N ASP A 112 12.82 18.45 -55.79
CA ASP A 112 13.05 18.97 -54.44
C ASP A 112 12.75 17.89 -53.39
N ALA A 113 13.75 17.57 -52.58
CA ALA A 113 13.63 16.58 -51.51
C ALA A 113 12.64 17.02 -50.41
N ALA A 114 11.80 16.07 -49.95
CA ALA A 114 10.88 16.32 -48.85
C ALA A 114 11.62 16.50 -47.51
N VAL A 115 11.17 17.46 -46.69
CA VAL A 115 11.74 17.77 -45.37
C VAL A 115 10.70 17.44 -44.30
N ALA A 116 11.00 16.51 -43.40
CA ALA A 116 10.06 16.13 -42.35
C ALA A 116 9.83 17.28 -41.33
N PRO A 117 8.59 17.51 -40.86
CA PRO A 117 8.31 18.47 -39.81
C PRO A 117 8.90 18.03 -38.47
N THR A 118 9.19 19.00 -37.60
CA THR A 118 9.63 18.78 -36.22
C THR A 118 8.65 19.44 -35.24
N CYS A 119 8.87 19.31 -33.94
CA CYS A 119 8.01 19.93 -32.91
C CYS A 119 7.98 21.47 -33.01
N ASP A 120 9.10 22.09 -33.40
CA ASP A 120 9.30 23.55 -33.44
C ASP A 120 9.40 24.15 -34.86
N LYS A 121 9.59 23.33 -35.90
CA LYS A 121 9.74 23.78 -37.30
C LYS A 121 8.81 23.02 -38.25
N PRO A 122 8.09 23.71 -39.16
CA PRO A 122 7.39 23.08 -40.28
C PRO A 122 8.32 22.25 -41.17
N GLY A 123 7.72 21.30 -41.89
CA GLY A 123 8.35 20.53 -42.97
C GLY A 123 7.89 21.00 -44.36
N LEU A 124 8.36 20.32 -45.39
CA LEU A 124 8.02 20.53 -46.79
C LEU A 124 7.74 19.19 -47.47
N THR A 125 6.73 19.13 -48.34
CA THR A 125 6.55 17.98 -49.23
C THR A 125 7.68 17.88 -50.26
N LYS A 126 7.74 16.77 -50.99
CA LYS A 126 8.46 16.73 -52.27
C LYS A 126 7.89 17.81 -53.20
N GLY A 127 8.72 18.32 -54.10
CA GLY A 127 8.35 19.21 -55.21
C GLY A 127 9.23 18.96 -56.44
N SER A 128 9.08 19.77 -57.47
CA SER A 128 9.98 19.76 -58.63
C SER A 128 9.97 21.08 -59.39
N TYR A 129 11.07 21.40 -60.07
CA TYR A 129 11.24 22.56 -60.94
C TYR A 129 11.91 22.17 -62.27
N CYS A 130 11.75 23.01 -63.29
CA CYS A 130 12.44 22.85 -64.57
C CYS A 130 13.87 23.38 -64.46
N SER A 131 14.89 22.53 -64.63
CA SER A 131 16.29 22.93 -64.47
C SER A 131 16.78 23.95 -65.51
N VAL A 132 16.12 24.03 -66.67
CA VAL A 132 16.47 24.93 -67.77
C VAL A 132 15.88 26.34 -67.59
N CYS A 133 14.69 26.49 -67.01
CA CYS A 133 13.99 27.78 -66.92
C CYS A 133 13.49 28.17 -65.52
N GLY A 134 13.74 27.36 -64.49
CA GLY A 134 13.35 27.63 -63.10
C GLY A 134 11.85 27.55 -62.79
N LYS A 135 11.01 27.23 -63.79
CA LYS A 135 9.56 27.07 -63.61
C LYS A 135 9.26 25.93 -62.64
N ILE A 136 8.55 26.21 -61.56
CA ILE A 136 8.06 25.18 -60.62
C ILE A 136 7.06 24.29 -61.37
N LEU A 137 7.28 22.98 -61.32
CA LEU A 137 6.43 21.95 -61.95
C LEU A 137 5.51 21.30 -60.91
N GLU A 138 6.01 21.08 -59.69
CA GLU A 138 5.20 20.72 -58.52
C GLU A 138 5.63 21.56 -57.30
N GLU A 139 4.71 22.37 -56.77
CA GLU A 139 4.98 23.21 -55.58
C GLU A 139 5.20 22.39 -54.30
N GLN A 140 6.31 22.65 -53.59
CA GLN A 140 6.49 22.17 -52.22
C GLN A 140 5.45 22.79 -51.28
N LYS A 141 4.66 21.94 -50.61
CA LYS A 141 3.63 22.36 -49.65
C LYS A 141 4.17 22.29 -48.23
N VAL A 142 3.92 23.35 -47.45
CA VAL A 142 4.34 23.43 -46.05
C VAL A 142 3.55 22.43 -45.21
N ILE A 143 4.25 21.48 -44.59
CA ILE A 143 3.70 20.57 -43.60
C ILE A 143 3.81 21.27 -42.23
N PRO A 144 2.71 21.51 -41.49
CA PRO A 144 2.77 22.17 -40.18
C PRO A 144 3.76 21.49 -39.22
N ALA A 145 4.36 22.28 -38.33
CA ALA A 145 5.16 21.75 -37.22
C ALA A 145 4.29 20.80 -36.38
N LEU A 146 4.88 19.72 -35.87
CA LEU A 146 4.17 18.70 -35.08
C LEU A 146 3.62 19.25 -33.76
N GLY A 147 4.13 20.40 -33.30
CA GLY A 147 3.82 20.98 -31.99
C GLY A 147 4.47 20.19 -30.85
N HIS A 148 4.09 20.53 -29.62
CA HIS A 148 4.58 19.86 -28.42
C HIS A 148 3.45 19.15 -27.69
N THR A 149 3.50 17.82 -27.64
CA THR A 149 2.66 17.02 -26.76
C THR A 149 3.26 17.09 -25.35
N VAL A 150 2.68 17.94 -24.50
CA VAL A 150 3.14 18.14 -23.12
C VAL A 150 2.69 16.97 -22.25
N VAL A 151 3.65 16.25 -21.67
CA VAL A 151 3.47 15.29 -20.58
C VAL A 151 3.78 15.99 -19.26
N VAL A 152 3.00 15.71 -18.22
CA VAL A 152 3.22 16.21 -16.87
C VAL A 152 4.03 15.18 -16.09
N ASP A 153 5.13 15.62 -15.51
CA ASP A 153 5.93 14.84 -14.57
C ASP A 153 5.31 14.99 -13.18
N GLU A 154 4.86 13.89 -12.58
CA GLU A 154 4.18 13.93 -11.27
C GLU A 154 5.11 14.36 -10.13
N ALA A 155 4.53 14.98 -9.09
CA ALA A 155 5.28 15.41 -7.92
C ALA A 155 5.61 14.22 -7.01
N VAL A 156 6.90 14.04 -6.69
CA VAL A 156 7.36 13.05 -5.71
C VAL A 156 7.39 13.70 -4.34
N ALA A 157 6.50 13.29 -3.43
CA ALA A 157 6.46 13.84 -2.08
C ALA A 157 7.79 13.63 -1.33
N ALA A 158 8.25 14.64 -0.59
CA ALA A 158 9.39 14.50 0.30
C ALA A 158 9.03 13.63 1.51
N THR A 159 9.98 12.84 2.00
CA THR A 159 9.84 12.05 3.23
C THR A 159 10.84 12.53 4.28
N CYS A 160 10.87 11.90 5.45
CA CYS A 160 11.90 12.20 6.46
C CYS A 160 13.30 11.66 6.11
N GLU A 161 13.41 10.79 5.11
CA GLU A 161 14.69 10.18 4.71
C GLU A 161 15.13 10.55 3.28
N LYS A 162 14.19 10.92 2.40
CA LYS A 162 14.45 11.26 0.99
C LYS A 162 13.83 12.61 0.62
N THR A 163 14.60 13.44 -0.10
CA THR A 163 14.10 14.68 -0.72
C THR A 163 13.04 14.37 -1.78
N GLY A 164 12.03 15.21 -1.87
CA GLY A 164 11.00 15.13 -2.91
C GLY A 164 11.36 15.91 -4.19
N LEU A 165 10.44 15.91 -5.14
CA LEU A 165 10.47 16.68 -6.38
C LEU A 165 9.10 17.35 -6.59
N THR A 166 9.08 18.62 -7.01
CA THR A 166 7.83 19.23 -7.50
C THR A 166 7.39 18.56 -8.80
N SER A 167 6.12 18.74 -9.17
CA SER A 167 5.68 18.40 -10.53
C SER A 167 6.48 19.23 -11.56
N GLY A 168 6.68 18.65 -12.74
CA GLY A 168 7.32 19.25 -13.91
C GLY A 168 6.50 18.96 -15.17
N ALA A 169 7.03 19.32 -16.34
CA ALA A 169 6.43 18.96 -17.61
C ALA A 169 7.46 19.00 -18.76
N HIS A 170 7.35 18.08 -19.70
CA HIS A 170 8.22 17.97 -20.88
C HIS A 170 7.45 17.58 -22.15
N CYS A 171 8.04 17.76 -23.33
CA CYS A 171 7.49 17.26 -24.59
C CYS A 171 7.84 15.78 -24.79
N SER A 172 6.87 14.89 -24.97
CA SER A 172 7.12 13.46 -25.18
C SER A 172 7.85 13.10 -26.49
N VAL A 173 7.91 14.04 -27.44
CA VAL A 173 8.50 13.83 -28.78
C VAL A 173 9.92 14.40 -28.89
N CYS A 174 10.27 15.41 -28.10
CA CYS A 174 11.59 16.06 -28.17
C CYS A 174 12.25 16.39 -26.83
N ASN A 175 11.67 15.94 -25.70
CA ASN A 175 12.15 16.11 -24.32
C ASN A 175 12.39 17.57 -23.88
N LYS A 176 11.86 18.54 -24.63
CA LYS A 176 11.87 19.97 -24.29
C LYS A 176 11.09 20.19 -22.99
N VAL A 177 11.76 20.68 -21.96
CA VAL A 177 11.15 20.93 -20.64
C VAL A 177 10.38 22.25 -20.65
N PHE A 178 9.14 22.22 -20.15
CA PHE A 178 8.28 23.40 -19.95
C PHE A 178 8.17 23.81 -18.48
N ALA A 179 8.31 22.86 -17.56
CA ALA A 179 8.40 23.11 -16.12
C ALA A 179 9.43 22.17 -15.50
N GLU A 180 10.46 22.74 -14.86
CA GLU A 180 11.52 21.97 -14.20
C GLU A 180 11.05 21.43 -12.85
N GLN A 181 11.30 20.15 -12.57
CA GLN A 181 11.13 19.57 -11.24
C GLN A 181 12.18 20.13 -10.27
N LYS A 182 11.72 20.77 -9.19
CA LYS A 182 12.59 21.34 -8.14
C LYS A 182 12.65 20.40 -6.95
N LYS A 183 13.84 20.25 -6.36
CA LYS A 183 14.02 19.43 -5.15
C LYS A 183 13.27 20.04 -3.98
N VAL A 184 12.52 19.21 -3.27
CA VAL A 184 11.84 19.54 -2.02
C VAL A 184 12.65 18.94 -0.88
N GLU A 185 13.07 19.78 0.07
CA GLU A 185 13.87 19.32 1.21
C GLU A 185 13.16 18.25 2.05
N LYS A 186 13.95 17.38 2.67
CA LYS A 186 13.43 16.29 3.51
C LYS A 186 12.65 16.84 4.70
N ILE A 187 11.56 16.17 5.06
CA ILE A 187 10.74 16.51 6.21
C ILE A 187 11.54 16.20 7.49
N LYS A 188 11.42 17.02 8.54
CA LYS A 188 12.03 16.68 9.84
C LYS A 188 11.31 15.49 10.47
N HIS A 189 12.03 14.64 11.20
CA HIS A 189 11.40 13.59 11.99
C HIS A 189 10.42 14.22 13.00
N VAL A 190 9.16 13.78 13.00
CA VAL A 190 8.19 14.10 14.05
C VAL A 190 8.41 13.13 15.19
N GLU A 191 8.78 13.63 16.37
CA GLU A 191 9.03 12.82 17.57
C GLU A 191 7.71 12.34 18.19
N VAL A 192 7.63 11.03 18.46
CA VAL A 192 6.66 10.42 19.37
C VAL A 192 7.43 10.01 20.62
N ILE A 193 6.82 10.19 21.80
CA ILE A 193 7.41 9.77 23.07
C ILE A 193 6.94 8.35 23.38
N ASP A 194 7.88 7.44 23.56
CA ASP A 194 7.66 6.10 24.07
C ASP A 194 7.67 6.16 25.60
N ALA A 195 6.50 6.03 26.21
CA ALA A 195 6.32 6.22 27.65
C ALA A 195 7.20 5.26 28.48
N GLU A 196 7.75 5.77 29.58
CA GLU A 196 8.48 4.95 30.54
C GLU A 196 7.58 3.88 31.19
N LYS A 197 8.17 2.73 31.51
CA LYS A 197 7.53 1.66 32.28
C LYS A 197 8.35 1.42 33.54
N ALA A 198 7.81 1.76 34.71
CA ALA A 198 8.48 1.48 35.98
C ALA A 198 8.74 -0.03 36.17
N ALA A 199 9.91 -0.37 36.70
CA ALA A 199 10.25 -1.74 37.06
C ALA A 199 9.42 -2.22 38.27
N THR A 200 9.10 -3.52 38.32
CA THR A 200 8.39 -4.14 39.45
C THR A 200 9.32 -5.09 40.20
N CYS A 201 8.84 -5.79 41.23
CA CYS A 201 9.65 -6.80 41.92
C CYS A 201 10.08 -7.98 41.03
N THR A 202 9.33 -8.26 39.95
CA THR A 202 9.51 -9.43 39.09
C THR A 202 9.69 -9.09 37.60
N GLU A 203 9.29 -7.90 37.15
CA GLU A 203 9.46 -7.45 35.77
C GLU A 203 10.47 -6.29 35.67
N THR A 204 11.26 -6.30 34.61
CA THR A 204 12.09 -5.16 34.21
C THR A 204 11.24 -3.99 33.73
N GLY A 205 11.71 -2.78 34.03
CA GLY A 205 11.17 -1.54 33.49
C GLY A 205 11.87 -1.09 32.20
N LEU A 206 11.42 0.03 31.67
CA LEU A 206 11.97 0.73 30.51
C LEU A 206 12.01 2.24 30.80
N THR A 207 13.08 2.92 30.40
CA THR A 207 13.13 4.40 30.43
C THR A 207 12.15 5.03 29.44
N GLU A 208 11.94 6.35 29.51
CA GLU A 208 11.35 7.08 28.38
C GLU A 208 12.23 6.87 27.12
N GLY A 209 11.58 6.73 25.97
CA GLY A 209 12.23 6.66 24.65
C GLY A 209 11.53 7.57 23.65
N LYS A 210 12.04 7.60 22.42
CA LYS A 210 11.40 8.31 21.31
C LYS A 210 11.62 7.60 19.98
N HIS A 211 10.61 7.60 19.13
CA HIS A 211 10.71 7.19 17.72
C HIS A 211 10.10 8.25 16.79
N CYS A 212 10.34 8.11 15.49
CA CYS A 212 9.72 8.97 14.48
C CYS A 212 8.34 8.43 14.06
N ALA A 213 7.30 9.26 14.20
CA ALA A 213 5.92 8.94 13.81
C ALA A 213 5.76 8.40 12.37
N THR A 214 6.65 8.83 11.46
CA THR A 214 6.52 8.60 10.01
C THR A 214 7.31 7.40 9.49
N CYS A 215 8.36 6.97 10.19
CA CYS A 215 9.22 5.86 9.74
C CYS A 215 9.61 4.86 10.83
N GLY A 216 9.12 4.99 12.06
CA GLY A 216 9.42 4.09 13.18
C GLY A 216 10.88 4.13 13.67
N LYS A 217 11.74 4.94 13.04
CA LYS A 217 13.14 5.06 13.42
C LYS A 217 13.29 5.59 14.84
N ILE A 218 14.00 4.83 15.67
CA ILE A 218 14.32 5.21 17.05
C ILE A 218 15.21 6.45 17.05
N ILE A 219 14.81 7.45 17.83
CA ILE A 219 15.47 8.74 18.04
C ILE A 219 16.18 8.73 19.41
N ILE A 220 15.53 8.16 20.42
CA ILE A 220 16.10 7.85 21.75
C ILE A 220 15.65 6.42 22.08
N ALA A 221 16.60 5.52 22.32
CA ALA A 221 16.29 4.13 22.68
C ALA A 221 15.85 4.03 24.16
N GLN A 222 14.89 3.16 24.46
CA GLN A 222 14.55 2.81 25.83
C GLN A 222 15.62 1.88 26.42
N GLU A 223 16.16 2.21 27.59
CA GLU A 223 17.07 1.34 28.33
C GLU A 223 16.29 0.45 29.31
N ILE A 224 16.76 -0.78 29.53
CA ILE A 224 16.09 -1.76 30.40
C ILE A 224 16.47 -1.50 31.86
N ILE A 225 15.48 -1.18 32.68
CA ILE A 225 15.64 -1.01 34.13
C ILE A 225 15.51 -2.40 34.79
N PRO A 226 16.50 -2.90 35.54
CA PRO A 226 16.40 -4.19 36.22
C PRO A 226 15.19 -4.29 37.16
N ALA A 227 14.63 -5.50 37.29
CA ALA A 227 13.57 -5.77 38.26
C ALA A 227 14.06 -5.49 39.69
N LEU A 228 13.20 -4.92 40.53
CA LEU A 228 13.52 -4.45 41.89
C LEU A 228 13.80 -5.59 42.89
N GLY A 229 13.44 -6.82 42.54
CA GLY A 229 13.53 -7.99 43.41
C GLY A 229 12.56 -7.96 44.59
N HIS A 230 12.68 -8.96 45.46
CA HIS A 230 11.89 -9.05 46.69
C HIS A 230 12.70 -8.61 47.91
N LYS A 231 12.25 -7.53 48.57
CA LYS A 231 12.77 -7.12 49.88
C LYS A 231 11.97 -7.81 50.99
N GLU A 232 12.61 -8.71 51.72
CA GLU A 232 11.96 -9.52 52.75
C GLU A 232 11.62 -8.73 54.02
N VAL A 233 10.46 -9.03 54.60
CA VAL A 233 10.05 -8.60 55.95
C VAL A 233 9.49 -9.81 56.71
N ILE A 234 9.95 -9.97 57.95
CA ILE A 234 9.57 -11.07 58.84
C ILE A 234 8.19 -10.78 59.45
N LYS A 235 7.26 -11.72 59.26
CA LYS A 235 5.96 -11.76 59.92
C LYS A 235 6.07 -12.70 61.12
N LYS A 236 6.12 -12.09 62.31
CA LYS A 236 6.35 -12.77 63.60
C LYS A 236 5.35 -13.91 63.85
N ASN A 237 5.84 -14.93 64.56
CA ASN A 237 5.06 -16.04 65.07
C ASN A 237 3.99 -15.61 66.08
N VAL A 238 2.99 -16.49 66.28
CA VAL A 238 1.91 -16.34 67.26
C VAL A 238 1.75 -17.67 67.98
N ALA A 239 1.86 -17.70 69.31
CA ALA A 239 1.69 -18.93 70.09
C ALA A 239 0.21 -19.37 70.13
N PRO A 240 -0.08 -20.69 70.07
CA PRO A 240 -1.44 -21.21 70.25
C PRO A 240 -1.94 -21.02 71.68
N THR A 241 -3.26 -21.07 71.86
CA THR A 241 -3.94 -21.05 73.16
C THR A 241 -4.81 -22.30 73.35
N CYS A 242 -5.57 -22.38 74.44
CA CYS A 242 -6.51 -23.49 74.69
C CYS A 242 -7.69 -23.55 73.71
N THR A 243 -7.97 -22.45 72.98
CA THR A 243 -9.11 -22.30 72.07
C THR A 243 -8.73 -21.79 70.67
N SER A 244 -7.51 -21.25 70.48
CA SER A 244 -7.07 -20.64 69.23
C SER A 244 -5.78 -21.28 68.73
N ILE A 245 -5.72 -21.55 67.43
CA ILE A 245 -4.50 -21.94 66.73
C ILE A 245 -3.44 -20.83 66.77
N GLY A 246 -2.17 -21.25 66.72
CA GLY A 246 -1.00 -20.38 66.54
C GLY A 246 -0.45 -20.46 65.11
N PHE A 247 0.64 -19.72 64.87
CA PHE A 247 1.33 -19.62 63.59
C PHE A 247 2.84 -19.59 63.78
N SER A 248 3.61 -20.28 62.92
CA SER A 248 5.07 -20.18 62.88
C SER A 248 5.54 -18.80 62.36
N GLU A 249 6.85 -18.56 62.28
CA GLU A 249 7.37 -17.32 61.66
C GLU A 249 7.35 -17.47 60.13
N GLY A 250 7.07 -16.39 59.40
CA GLY A 250 7.04 -16.39 57.93
C GLY A 250 7.62 -15.11 57.33
N ARG A 251 7.81 -15.09 56.01
CA ARG A 251 8.43 -13.96 55.29
C ARG A 251 7.57 -13.48 54.12
N VAL A 252 7.45 -12.17 53.96
CA VAL A 252 6.71 -11.52 52.85
C VAL A 252 7.55 -10.44 52.18
N CYS A 253 7.28 -10.11 50.93
CA CYS A 253 7.91 -8.98 50.27
C CYS A 253 7.27 -7.65 50.69
N SER A 254 8.06 -6.67 51.15
CA SER A 254 7.57 -5.36 51.62
C SER A 254 7.03 -4.42 50.54
N VAL A 255 7.03 -4.84 49.27
CA VAL A 255 6.71 -3.99 48.11
C VAL A 255 5.53 -4.54 47.31
N CYS A 256 5.48 -5.87 47.11
CA CYS A 256 4.38 -6.54 46.40
C CYS A 256 3.55 -7.51 47.28
N ASN A 257 3.84 -7.59 48.58
CA ASN A 257 3.17 -8.45 49.56
C ASN A 257 3.12 -9.95 49.24
N VAL A 258 3.87 -10.43 48.24
CA VAL A 258 3.97 -11.88 47.95
C VAL A 258 4.57 -12.61 49.16
N VAL A 259 4.02 -13.77 49.47
CA VAL A 259 4.54 -14.65 50.52
C VAL A 259 5.78 -15.35 49.99
N ILE A 260 6.90 -15.17 50.70
CA ILE A 260 8.20 -15.76 50.39
C ILE A 260 8.35 -17.07 51.18
N GLU A 261 7.94 -17.05 52.45
CA GLU A 261 7.74 -18.24 53.28
C GLU A 261 6.41 -18.12 54.02
N ALA A 262 5.57 -19.14 53.91
CA ALA A 262 4.28 -19.22 54.58
C ALA A 262 4.45 -19.52 56.08
N GLN A 263 3.47 -19.13 56.88
CA GLN A 263 3.40 -19.53 58.29
C GLN A 263 2.63 -20.86 58.38
N ASP A 264 3.21 -21.85 59.03
CA ASP A 264 2.56 -23.09 59.40
C ASP A 264 1.52 -22.85 60.50
N VAL A 265 0.43 -23.60 60.47
CA VAL A 265 -0.57 -23.61 61.54
C VAL A 265 -0.08 -24.48 62.70
N ILE A 266 -0.19 -23.95 63.92
CA ILE A 266 0.11 -24.68 65.15
C ILE A 266 -1.23 -24.92 65.86
N GLU A 267 -1.59 -26.19 66.07
CA GLU A 267 -2.88 -26.56 66.64
C GLU A 267 -3.11 -26.02 68.07
N ALA A 268 -4.39 -25.84 68.43
CA ALA A 268 -4.78 -25.34 69.74
C ALA A 268 -4.49 -26.37 70.85
N LEU A 269 -4.11 -25.89 72.04
CA LEU A 269 -3.62 -26.70 73.16
C LEU A 269 -4.71 -27.55 73.86
N GLY A 270 -5.99 -27.34 73.53
CA GLY A 270 -7.11 -28.03 74.17
C GLY A 270 -7.33 -27.63 75.63
N HIS A 271 -8.08 -28.45 76.37
CA HIS A 271 -8.40 -28.25 77.79
C HIS A 271 -8.17 -29.55 78.57
N THR A 272 -7.61 -29.43 79.77
CA THR A 272 -7.45 -30.54 80.74
C THR A 272 -8.03 -30.08 82.08
N PHE A 273 -8.96 -30.86 82.65
CA PHE A 273 -9.79 -30.44 83.78
C PHE A 273 -9.48 -31.21 85.07
N GLU A 274 -9.50 -30.50 86.20
CA GLU A 274 -9.54 -31.04 87.57
C GLU A 274 -10.94 -30.80 88.18
N THR A 275 -11.30 -31.56 89.22
CA THR A 275 -12.71 -31.65 89.69
C THR A 275 -12.90 -31.60 91.21
N GLU A 276 -13.95 -30.94 91.68
CA GLU A 276 -14.33 -30.75 93.10
C GLU A 276 -15.85 -30.95 93.31
N ILE A 277 -16.31 -31.46 94.45
CA ILE A 277 -17.73 -31.83 94.70
C ILE A 277 -18.34 -31.05 95.88
N VAL A 278 -19.53 -30.48 95.67
CA VAL A 278 -20.32 -29.72 96.65
C VAL A 278 -21.61 -30.47 97.02
N ALA A 279 -21.87 -30.67 98.31
CA ALA A 279 -23.01 -31.45 98.81
C ALA A 279 -24.33 -30.61 98.94
N PRO A 280 -25.51 -31.24 98.79
CA PRO A 280 -26.81 -30.57 98.98
C PRO A 280 -27.14 -30.27 100.45
N THR A 281 -28.10 -29.38 100.67
CA THR A 281 -28.69 -29.04 101.98
C THR A 281 -30.22 -29.21 101.96
N CYS A 282 -30.92 -28.83 103.03
CA CYS A 282 -32.38 -28.87 103.06
C CYS A 282 -33.07 -27.90 102.07
N THR A 283 -32.35 -26.89 101.54
CA THR A 283 -32.88 -25.88 100.62
C THR A 283 -32.04 -25.62 99.37
N VAL A 284 -30.82 -26.17 99.26
CA VAL A 284 -29.87 -25.91 98.16
C VAL A 284 -29.38 -27.22 97.54
N LYS A 285 -29.24 -27.26 96.21
CA LYS A 285 -28.73 -28.42 95.47
C LYS A 285 -27.20 -28.54 95.55
N GLY A 286 -26.69 -29.76 95.57
CA GLY A 286 -25.27 -30.07 95.38
C GLY A 286 -24.90 -30.16 93.89
N TYR A 287 -23.61 -30.15 93.56
CA TYR A 287 -23.06 -30.25 92.21
C TYR A 287 -21.54 -30.50 92.22
N THR A 288 -20.98 -30.90 91.07
CA THR A 288 -19.54 -31.00 90.83
C THR A 288 -19.06 -29.79 90.02
N ILE A 289 -17.83 -29.33 90.26
CA ILE A 289 -17.14 -28.26 89.53
C ILE A 289 -15.99 -28.90 88.74
N ASN A 290 -15.90 -28.61 87.44
CA ASN A 290 -14.78 -28.98 86.56
C ASN A 290 -14.01 -27.71 86.19
N LYS A 291 -12.68 -27.69 86.34
CA LYS A 291 -11.83 -26.49 86.09
C LYS A 291 -10.58 -26.81 85.26
N CYS A 292 -10.39 -26.07 84.17
CA CYS A 292 -9.23 -26.23 83.29
C CYS A 292 -7.96 -25.67 83.94
N THR A 293 -6.91 -26.48 84.01
CA THR A 293 -5.64 -26.14 84.66
C THR A 293 -4.80 -25.10 83.90
N VAL A 294 -5.05 -24.91 82.60
CA VAL A 294 -4.25 -24.02 81.73
C VAL A 294 -4.91 -22.64 81.53
N CYS A 295 -6.22 -22.58 81.28
CA CYS A 295 -6.94 -21.31 81.03
C CYS A 295 -7.85 -20.85 82.17
N GLY A 296 -8.03 -21.66 83.23
CA GLY A 296 -8.89 -21.32 84.36
C GLY A 296 -10.40 -21.38 84.11
N TYR A 297 -10.84 -21.66 82.87
CA TYR A 297 -12.26 -21.89 82.54
C TYR A 297 -12.86 -23.02 83.37
N GLN A 298 -14.04 -22.80 83.94
CA GLN A 298 -14.73 -23.78 84.79
C GLN A 298 -16.23 -23.85 84.50
N TYR A 299 -16.81 -25.03 84.70
CA TYR A 299 -18.25 -25.29 84.59
C TYR A 299 -18.71 -26.29 85.65
N ASN A 300 -20.01 -26.31 85.94
CA ASN A 300 -20.59 -27.16 86.99
C ASN A 300 -21.57 -28.17 86.39
N ASP A 301 -21.50 -29.43 86.84
CA ASP A 301 -22.35 -30.54 86.41
C ASP A 301 -22.81 -31.44 87.59
N ASN A 302 -23.38 -32.61 87.31
CA ASN A 302 -23.73 -33.65 88.29
C ASN A 302 -24.52 -33.13 89.50
N TYR A 303 -25.59 -32.37 89.23
CA TYR A 303 -26.43 -31.74 90.26
C TYR A 303 -27.25 -32.77 91.06
N ILE A 304 -27.38 -32.54 92.38
CA ILE A 304 -28.14 -33.38 93.32
C ILE A 304 -29.16 -32.52 94.09
N ASP A 305 -30.41 -32.99 94.20
CA ASP A 305 -31.52 -32.24 94.80
C ASP A 305 -31.43 -32.04 96.33
N ALA A 306 -32.18 -31.04 96.82
CA ALA A 306 -32.25 -30.62 98.22
C ALA A 306 -33.19 -31.50 99.08
N THR A 307 -32.98 -31.54 100.40
CA THR A 307 -33.48 -32.64 101.26
C THR A 307 -34.79 -32.42 102.05
N GLY A 308 -35.35 -31.20 102.14
CA GLY A 308 -36.71 -30.97 102.68
C GLY A 308 -36.85 -30.71 104.20
N HIS A 309 -38.10 -30.82 104.72
CA HIS A 309 -38.52 -30.40 106.08
C HIS A 309 -39.52 -31.39 106.73
N SER A 310 -39.56 -31.51 108.07
CA SER A 310 -40.43 -32.47 108.78
C SER A 310 -40.92 -32.07 110.21
N GLY A 311 -42.13 -32.52 110.59
CA GLY A 311 -42.69 -32.53 111.96
C GLY A 311 -43.57 -31.35 112.42
N GLY A 312 -44.68 -31.62 113.15
CA GLY A 312 -45.45 -30.61 113.92
C GLY A 312 -46.99 -30.71 113.86
N THR A 313 -47.71 -29.88 114.63
CA THR A 313 -49.20 -29.76 114.66
C THR A 313 -49.65 -28.32 114.97
N ALA A 314 -50.80 -27.88 114.45
CA ALA A 314 -51.31 -26.51 114.48
C ALA A 314 -52.66 -26.35 115.21
N THR A 315 -53.11 -25.10 115.46
CA THR A 315 -54.41 -24.75 116.10
C THR A 315 -55.07 -23.54 115.42
N CYS A 316 -56.24 -23.07 115.90
CA CYS A 316 -56.91 -21.89 115.35
C CYS A 316 -56.18 -20.55 115.56
N THR A 317 -55.06 -20.53 116.27
CA THR A 317 -54.21 -19.33 116.45
C THR A 317 -52.70 -19.58 116.24
N THR A 318 -52.24 -20.82 115.98
CA THR A 318 -50.79 -21.14 115.93
C THR A 318 -50.41 -22.19 114.87
N LEU A 319 -49.19 -22.06 114.32
CA LEU A 319 -48.59 -22.88 113.25
C LEU A 319 -47.78 -24.09 113.78
N ALA A 320 -47.44 -25.02 112.87
CA ALA A 320 -46.46 -26.08 113.10
C ALA A 320 -45.01 -25.60 112.89
N VAL A 321 -44.01 -26.35 113.40
CA VAL A 321 -42.59 -25.96 113.40
C VAL A 321 -41.70 -27.17 113.08
N CYS A 322 -40.83 -27.02 112.07
CA CYS A 322 -39.96 -28.06 111.55
C CYS A 322 -38.88 -28.46 112.55
N LYS A 323 -38.68 -29.77 112.72
CA LYS A 323 -37.75 -30.36 113.70
C LYS A 323 -36.28 -30.12 113.37
N ASP A 324 -35.94 -30.11 112.09
CA ASP A 324 -34.54 -30.20 111.61
C ASP A 324 -33.92 -28.82 111.34
N CYS A 325 -34.73 -27.79 111.13
CA CYS A 325 -34.30 -26.40 110.92
C CYS A 325 -34.99 -25.35 111.82
N GLY A 326 -35.87 -25.77 112.73
CA GLY A 326 -36.54 -24.91 113.70
C GLY A 326 -37.53 -23.88 113.12
N THR A 327 -37.81 -23.91 111.81
CA THR A 327 -38.61 -22.90 111.13
C THR A 327 -40.11 -23.24 111.15
N ALA A 328 -40.97 -22.25 111.38
CA ALA A 328 -42.42 -22.43 111.32
C ALA A 328 -42.91 -22.66 109.88
N TYR A 329 -43.83 -23.61 109.67
CA TYR A 329 -44.34 -23.97 108.35
C TYR A 329 -45.77 -24.56 108.42
N GLY A 330 -46.48 -24.57 107.28
CA GLY A 330 -47.89 -24.98 107.20
C GLY A 330 -48.87 -23.82 107.46
N GLU A 331 -50.11 -24.15 107.85
CA GLU A 331 -51.19 -23.18 108.11
C GLU A 331 -51.88 -23.41 109.48
N ILE A 332 -52.69 -22.45 109.93
CA ILE A 332 -53.45 -22.50 111.19
C ILE A 332 -54.88 -23.06 110.98
N ASP A 333 -55.38 -23.90 111.89
CA ASP A 333 -56.70 -24.55 111.76
C ASP A 333 -57.84 -23.67 112.30
N LYS A 334 -58.37 -22.79 111.45
CA LYS A 334 -59.34 -21.73 111.81
C LYS A 334 -60.75 -22.23 112.19
N ASN A 335 -61.04 -23.54 112.20
CA ASN A 335 -62.42 -24.05 112.09
C ASN A 335 -63.14 -24.43 113.41
N ASN A 336 -62.66 -23.97 114.58
CA ASN A 336 -63.11 -24.46 115.89
C ASN A 336 -64.07 -23.48 116.63
N HIS A 337 -65.34 -23.40 116.20
CA HIS A 337 -66.36 -22.43 116.69
C HIS A 337 -67.78 -23.04 116.90
N LYS A 338 -68.74 -22.29 117.51
CA LYS A 338 -70.14 -22.73 117.75
C LYS A 338 -71.17 -21.59 117.59
N ILE A 339 -72.09 -21.68 116.61
CA ILE A 339 -72.80 -20.54 116.00
C ILE A 339 -74.33 -20.77 115.81
N VAL A 340 -75.13 -19.68 115.77
CA VAL A 340 -76.59 -19.57 115.47
C VAL A 340 -76.80 -18.53 114.33
N LYS A 341 -77.90 -18.58 113.53
CA LYS A 341 -78.01 -17.84 112.23
C LYS A 341 -79.39 -17.21 111.90
N HIS A 342 -79.36 -16.12 111.10
CA HIS A 342 -80.47 -15.36 110.50
C HIS A 342 -80.17 -15.02 109.01
N ALA A 343 -81.11 -14.41 108.26
CA ALA A 343 -81.07 -14.23 106.78
C ALA A 343 -80.98 -12.76 106.28
N ALA A 344 -80.65 -12.56 104.99
CA ALA A 344 -80.25 -11.28 104.36
C ALA A 344 -81.32 -10.61 103.47
N LYS A 345 -81.09 -9.33 103.13
CA LYS A 345 -81.68 -8.59 102.01
C LYS A 345 -80.64 -7.62 101.42
N ALA A 346 -80.19 -7.78 100.18
CA ALA A 346 -79.18 -6.87 99.60
C ALA A 346 -79.70 -5.43 99.39
N ALA A 347 -78.76 -4.46 99.33
CA ALA A 347 -79.00 -3.09 98.86
C ALA A 347 -78.58 -2.97 97.38
N THR A 348 -79.08 -1.94 96.68
CA THR A 348 -78.77 -1.66 95.27
C THR A 348 -78.37 -0.19 95.10
N CYS A 349 -78.03 0.24 93.87
CA CYS A 349 -77.76 1.65 93.56
C CYS A 349 -78.93 2.58 93.94
N THR A 350 -80.17 2.07 94.01
CA THR A 350 -81.40 2.84 94.27
C THR A 350 -82.19 2.41 95.52
N GLU A 351 -81.94 1.24 96.12
CA GLU A 351 -82.69 0.71 97.28
C GLU A 351 -81.82 0.24 98.46
N LYS A 352 -82.40 0.24 99.67
CA LYS A 352 -81.75 -0.18 100.94
C LYS A 352 -81.90 -1.67 101.27
N GLY A 353 -80.92 -2.20 102.03
CA GLY A 353 -80.85 -3.59 102.50
C GLY A 353 -80.20 -3.78 103.88
N TRP A 354 -79.91 -5.03 104.25
CA TRP A 354 -79.28 -5.48 105.50
C TRP A 354 -78.75 -6.92 105.37
N ASN A 355 -77.71 -7.29 106.12
CA ASN A 355 -77.03 -8.58 105.96
C ASN A 355 -77.67 -9.76 106.71
N ALA A 356 -77.38 -10.99 106.24
CA ALA A 356 -77.60 -12.22 106.98
C ALA A 356 -76.62 -12.27 108.15
N TYR A 357 -77.15 -12.33 109.37
CA TYR A 357 -76.34 -12.23 110.57
C TYR A 357 -76.38 -13.51 111.40
N GLN A 358 -75.32 -13.72 112.18
CA GLN A 358 -75.06 -14.92 112.96
C GLN A 358 -74.56 -14.51 114.34
N THR A 359 -74.80 -15.34 115.36
CA THR A 359 -74.37 -15.08 116.73
C THR A 359 -73.65 -16.29 117.33
N CYS A 360 -72.59 -16.05 118.10
CA CYS A 360 -71.87 -17.10 118.84
C CYS A 360 -72.39 -17.19 120.28
N SER A 361 -72.39 -18.39 120.86
CA SER A 361 -72.81 -18.59 122.27
C SER A 361 -71.64 -18.61 123.27
N ARG A 362 -70.45 -18.15 122.86
CA ARG A 362 -69.19 -18.25 123.64
C ARG A 362 -68.24 -17.05 123.50
N CYS A 363 -68.56 -16.07 122.67
CA CYS A 363 -67.87 -14.79 122.52
C CYS A 363 -68.83 -13.80 121.84
N ASP A 364 -68.53 -12.50 121.89
CA ASP A 364 -69.43 -11.41 121.47
C ASP A 364 -69.58 -11.25 119.94
N TYR A 365 -69.38 -12.33 119.20
CA TYR A 365 -69.55 -12.40 117.76
C TYR A 365 -71.04 -12.28 117.41
N THR A 366 -71.40 -11.13 116.85
CA THR A 366 -72.65 -10.83 116.14
C THR A 366 -72.33 -10.13 114.81
N THR A 367 -73.22 -10.19 113.82
CA THR A 367 -72.94 -9.65 112.47
C THR A 367 -74.12 -8.87 111.83
N TYR A 368 -75.01 -8.28 112.63
CA TYR A 368 -76.13 -7.47 112.11
C TYR A 368 -75.67 -6.08 111.59
N VAL A 369 -76.04 -5.74 110.35
CA VAL A 369 -75.71 -4.47 109.67
C VAL A 369 -76.82 -4.06 108.71
N GLU A 370 -77.31 -2.81 108.76
CA GLU A 370 -78.14 -2.16 107.73
C GLU A 370 -77.26 -1.46 106.68
N ILE A 371 -77.71 -1.43 105.41
CA ILE A 371 -76.99 -0.92 104.25
C ILE A 371 -77.86 0.11 103.50
N PRO A 372 -77.46 1.39 103.41
CA PRO A 372 -78.12 2.40 102.59
C PRO A 372 -78.13 2.08 101.09
N ALA A 373 -78.97 2.78 100.32
CA ALA A 373 -78.92 2.74 98.85
C ALA A 373 -77.59 3.30 98.37
N LEU A 374 -76.96 2.61 97.42
CA LEU A 374 -75.52 2.72 97.16
C LEU A 374 -75.12 3.86 96.21
N GLY A 375 -76.08 4.48 95.52
CA GLY A 375 -75.83 5.50 94.49
C GLY A 375 -75.15 4.96 93.24
N HIS A 376 -74.85 5.85 92.30
CA HIS A 376 -73.95 5.56 91.17
C HIS A 376 -72.54 6.01 91.52
N ASP A 377 -71.57 5.16 91.20
CA ASP A 377 -70.16 5.28 91.57
C ASP A 377 -69.34 5.12 90.29
N TYR A 378 -69.18 6.22 89.55
CA TYR A 378 -68.53 6.24 88.24
C TYR A 378 -67.01 6.21 88.38
N ALA A 379 -66.35 5.37 87.59
CA ALA A 379 -64.90 5.27 87.58
C ALA A 379 -64.22 6.62 87.32
N ASP A 380 -63.11 6.89 88.00
CA ASP A 380 -62.29 8.08 87.76
C ASP A 380 -61.60 8.03 86.39
N ASP A 381 -61.22 6.84 85.94
CA ASP A 381 -60.67 6.58 84.61
C ASP A 381 -61.75 6.33 83.55
N TYR A 382 -61.43 6.69 82.31
CA TYR A 382 -62.24 6.36 81.14
C TYR A 382 -61.86 4.99 80.59
N THR A 383 -62.81 4.07 80.48
CA THR A 383 -62.63 2.81 79.75
C THR A 383 -63.00 2.97 78.28
N ILE A 384 -62.26 2.31 77.39
CA ILE A 384 -62.53 2.34 75.94
C ILE A 384 -63.75 1.47 75.65
N ASP A 385 -64.83 2.07 75.15
CA ASP A 385 -66.04 1.34 74.73
C ASP A 385 -65.86 0.77 73.32
N ILE A 386 -65.23 1.56 72.43
CA ILE A 386 -64.88 1.18 71.05
C ILE A 386 -63.46 1.66 70.76
N PRO A 387 -62.49 0.78 70.46
CA PRO A 387 -61.13 1.19 70.12
C PRO A 387 -61.07 1.93 68.79
N ALA A 388 -60.29 3.00 68.71
CA ALA A 388 -60.02 3.70 67.47
C ALA A 388 -59.13 2.87 66.54
N THR A 389 -59.35 2.97 65.23
CA THR A 389 -58.51 2.37 64.19
C THR A 389 -57.78 3.45 63.39
N CYS A 390 -56.96 3.03 62.42
CA CYS A 390 -56.28 3.93 61.49
C CYS A 390 -57.26 4.80 60.64
N THR A 391 -58.52 4.39 60.51
CA THR A 391 -59.52 5.01 59.61
C THR A 391 -60.89 5.25 60.26
N THR A 392 -61.14 4.80 61.49
CA THR A 392 -62.42 4.96 62.20
C THR A 392 -62.20 5.39 63.65
N ALA A 393 -62.86 6.48 64.07
CA ALA A 393 -62.75 7.00 65.42
C ALA A 393 -63.37 6.03 66.44
N GLY A 394 -62.78 5.97 67.63
CA GLY A 394 -63.28 5.17 68.76
C GLY A 394 -64.11 6.00 69.74
N SER A 395 -64.53 5.38 70.84
CA SER A 395 -65.16 6.06 71.97
C SER A 395 -64.67 5.50 73.30
N LYS A 396 -64.71 6.35 74.33
CA LYS A 396 -64.47 5.98 75.73
C LYS A 396 -65.45 6.71 76.64
N SER A 397 -65.83 6.09 77.75
CA SER A 397 -66.74 6.65 78.74
C SER A 397 -66.36 6.22 80.15
N LYS A 398 -67.00 6.81 81.16
CA LYS A 398 -66.85 6.44 82.57
C LYS A 398 -68.01 5.54 82.97
N HIS A 399 -67.71 4.29 83.29
CA HIS A 399 -68.71 3.29 83.69
C HIS A 399 -68.95 3.34 85.20
N CYS A 400 -70.19 3.12 85.63
CA CYS A 400 -70.51 2.95 87.03
C CYS A 400 -70.02 1.58 87.50
N LEU A 401 -69.15 1.56 88.52
CA LEU A 401 -68.47 0.36 89.06
C LEU A 401 -69.42 -0.69 89.67
N ARG A 402 -70.74 -0.44 89.61
CA ARG A 402 -71.81 -1.18 90.31
C ARG A 402 -73.03 -1.49 89.42
N CYS A 403 -73.11 -0.97 88.19
CA CYS A 403 -74.17 -1.25 87.21
C CYS A 403 -73.83 -0.65 85.84
N ASP A 404 -74.49 -1.10 84.76
CA ASP A 404 -74.20 -0.78 83.35
C ASP A 404 -74.52 0.68 82.90
N ALA A 405 -74.50 1.64 83.83
CA ALA A 405 -74.70 3.06 83.55
C ALA A 405 -73.37 3.75 83.20
N THR A 406 -73.38 4.59 82.17
CA THR A 406 -72.19 5.32 81.69
C THR A 406 -72.39 6.83 81.71
N THR A 407 -71.32 7.59 81.99
CA THR A 407 -71.26 9.05 81.85
C THR A 407 -70.05 9.47 81.01
N ASP A 408 -70.00 10.75 80.61
CA ASP A 408 -68.86 11.40 79.99
C ASP A 408 -68.33 10.69 78.72
N VAL A 409 -69.24 10.33 77.81
CA VAL A 409 -68.87 9.70 76.53
C VAL A 409 -68.06 10.67 75.67
N THR A 410 -66.83 10.28 75.30
CA THR A 410 -65.90 11.08 74.49
C THR A 410 -65.33 10.28 73.32
N ALA A 411 -65.12 10.93 72.18
CA ALA A 411 -64.55 10.29 71.00
C ALA A 411 -63.03 10.19 71.09
N ILE A 412 -62.48 9.05 70.65
CA ILE A 412 -61.04 8.84 70.46
C ILE A 412 -60.72 9.11 68.98
N PRO A 413 -59.83 10.07 68.65
CA PRO A 413 -59.48 10.35 67.25
C PRO A 413 -58.79 9.16 66.58
N VAL A 414 -58.87 9.09 65.25
CA VAL A 414 -58.19 8.06 64.43
C VAL A 414 -56.69 8.08 64.65
N THR A 415 -56.06 6.90 64.65
CA THR A 415 -54.62 6.75 64.91
C THR A 415 -53.74 7.04 63.68
N GLY A 416 -54.34 7.14 62.48
CA GLY A 416 -53.64 7.25 61.21
C GLY A 416 -52.96 5.95 60.77
N HIS A 417 -52.27 5.99 59.63
CA HIS A 417 -51.46 4.86 59.15
C HIS A 417 -50.03 4.95 59.70
N THR A 418 -49.57 3.88 60.34
CA THR A 418 -48.19 3.75 60.85
C THR A 418 -47.31 3.03 59.83
N GLU A 419 -46.05 3.45 59.74
CA GLU A 419 -45.10 2.91 58.77
C GLU A 419 -44.87 1.40 58.99
N GLY A 420 -44.85 0.63 57.90
CA GLY A 420 -44.63 -0.81 57.90
C GLY A 420 -43.64 -1.23 56.82
N THR A 421 -44.07 -1.23 55.56
CA THR A 421 -43.14 -1.26 54.43
C THR A 421 -43.10 0.11 53.77
N ALA A 422 -41.91 0.67 53.57
CA ALA A 422 -41.73 1.91 52.82
C ALA A 422 -42.21 1.77 51.37
N ALA A 423 -42.62 2.88 50.75
CA ALA A 423 -42.99 2.92 49.34
C ALA A 423 -41.76 2.65 48.44
N THR A 424 -41.97 1.99 47.30
CA THR A 424 -40.94 1.76 46.28
C THR A 424 -41.18 2.65 45.06
N CYS A 425 -40.41 2.49 43.98
CA CYS A 425 -40.67 3.21 42.73
C CYS A 425 -42.03 2.85 42.09
N THR A 426 -42.56 1.65 42.33
CA THR A 426 -43.77 1.12 41.68
C THR A 426 -44.90 0.79 42.66
N THR A 427 -44.61 0.57 43.95
CA THR A 427 -45.59 0.23 44.99
C THR A 427 -45.70 1.31 46.06
N LYS A 428 -46.88 1.43 46.68
CA LYS A 428 -47.14 2.32 47.81
C LYS A 428 -46.55 1.78 49.11
N ALA A 429 -46.56 2.60 50.17
CA ALA A 429 -46.23 2.14 51.51
C ALA A 429 -47.38 1.27 52.06
N ILE A 430 -47.07 0.27 52.89
CA ILE A 430 -48.06 -0.61 53.53
C ILE A 430 -48.03 -0.37 55.04
N CYS A 431 -49.20 -0.16 55.63
CA CYS A 431 -49.36 0.12 57.05
C CYS A 431 -49.07 -1.13 57.91
N SER A 432 -48.16 -1.03 58.88
CA SER A 432 -47.78 -2.17 59.76
C SER A 432 -48.94 -2.70 60.61
N VAL A 433 -49.92 -1.87 60.92
CA VAL A 433 -51.03 -2.21 61.83
C VAL A 433 -52.26 -2.77 61.10
N CYS A 434 -52.48 -2.45 59.82
CA CYS A 434 -53.69 -2.84 59.08
C CYS A 434 -53.48 -3.45 57.69
N GLY A 435 -52.22 -3.55 57.21
CA GLY A 435 -51.88 -4.18 55.93
C GLY A 435 -52.39 -3.46 54.68
N GLN A 436 -52.96 -2.26 54.82
CA GLN A 436 -53.47 -1.46 53.68
C GLN A 436 -52.36 -0.62 53.04
N GLU A 437 -52.41 -0.48 51.71
CA GLU A 437 -51.60 0.47 50.97
C GLU A 437 -52.05 1.92 51.22
N TYR A 438 -51.09 2.82 51.46
CA TYR A 438 -51.36 4.24 51.65
C TYR A 438 -50.25 5.14 51.06
N GLY A 439 -50.58 6.41 50.83
CA GLY A 439 -49.70 7.35 50.14
C GLY A 439 -49.58 7.08 48.63
N VAL A 440 -48.41 7.40 48.06
CA VAL A 440 -48.08 7.24 46.64
C VAL A 440 -46.78 6.45 46.49
N ALA A 441 -46.62 5.75 45.36
CA ALA A 441 -45.33 5.20 44.98
C ALA A 441 -44.32 6.34 44.69
N LEU A 442 -43.04 6.11 44.97
CA LEU A 442 -41.98 7.13 44.86
C LEU A 442 -41.65 7.55 43.42
N GLY A 443 -42.15 6.82 42.42
CA GLY A 443 -41.79 6.98 41.01
C GLY A 443 -40.32 6.62 40.72
N HIS A 444 -39.97 6.58 39.44
CA HIS A 444 -38.60 6.36 39.02
C HIS A 444 -37.79 7.66 39.12
N ASN A 445 -36.70 7.66 39.89
CA ASN A 445 -35.71 8.73 39.88
C ASN A 445 -34.74 8.50 38.71
N LEU A 446 -35.09 9.03 37.53
CA LEU A 446 -34.50 8.69 36.24
C LEU A 446 -33.20 9.49 35.99
N ILE A 447 -32.10 8.77 35.83
CA ILE A 447 -30.82 9.28 35.34
C ILE A 447 -30.77 9.06 33.83
N ALA A 448 -30.46 10.09 33.05
CA ALA A 448 -30.34 10.00 31.59
C ALA A 448 -28.89 9.70 31.17
N HIS A 449 -28.74 8.79 30.21
CA HIS A 449 -27.48 8.40 29.57
C HIS A 449 -27.49 8.81 28.11
N VAL A 450 -26.36 9.31 27.61
CA VAL A 450 -26.23 9.75 26.21
C VAL A 450 -26.15 8.56 25.25
N ALA A 451 -26.67 8.75 24.04
CA ALA A 451 -26.58 7.78 22.96
C ALA A 451 -25.11 7.54 22.55
N LYS A 452 -24.79 6.31 22.12
CA LYS A 452 -23.55 5.99 21.43
C LYS A 452 -23.88 5.48 20.04
N ALA A 453 -23.34 6.12 19.01
CA ALA A 453 -23.47 5.63 17.64
C ALA A 453 -22.79 4.26 17.48
N ALA A 454 -23.42 3.34 16.74
CA ALA A 454 -22.79 2.09 16.34
C ALA A 454 -21.66 2.36 15.31
N THR A 455 -20.61 1.55 15.34
CA THR A 455 -19.53 1.58 14.35
C THR A 455 -19.63 0.35 13.44
N CYS A 456 -18.65 0.10 12.57
CA CYS A 456 -18.65 -1.11 11.73
C CYS A 456 -18.49 -2.40 12.55
N THR A 457 -17.85 -2.31 13.73
CA THR A 457 -17.48 -3.46 14.59
C THR A 457 -18.10 -3.38 15.99
N GLU A 458 -18.28 -2.17 16.54
CA GLU A 458 -18.90 -1.97 17.84
C GLU A 458 -20.39 -1.67 17.71
N LYS A 459 -21.18 -2.22 18.64
CA LYS A 459 -22.58 -1.86 18.82
C LYS A 459 -22.72 -0.47 19.44
N GLY A 460 -23.82 0.19 19.12
CA GLY A 460 -24.26 1.45 19.72
C GLY A 460 -25.43 1.25 20.68
N TRP A 461 -26.02 2.35 21.12
CA TRP A 461 -27.28 2.37 21.88
C TRP A 461 -27.98 3.73 21.74
N ASN A 462 -29.31 3.72 21.83
CA ASN A 462 -30.12 4.93 21.93
C ASN A 462 -29.82 5.67 23.24
N ALA A 463 -30.19 6.96 23.32
CA ALA A 463 -30.18 7.67 24.61
C ALA A 463 -31.23 7.03 25.52
N TYR A 464 -30.83 6.62 26.72
CA TYR A 464 -31.67 5.80 27.60
C TYR A 464 -31.69 6.34 29.02
N GLN A 465 -32.68 5.90 29.81
CA GLN A 465 -32.82 6.32 31.20
C GLN A 465 -32.80 5.11 32.13
N THR A 466 -32.15 5.24 33.29
CA THR A 466 -32.11 4.23 34.36
C THR A 466 -32.61 4.82 35.66
N CYS A 467 -33.40 4.08 36.43
CA CYS A 467 -33.78 4.53 37.76
C CYS A 467 -32.64 4.32 38.77
N SER A 468 -32.28 5.37 39.53
CA SER A 468 -31.25 5.27 40.58
C SER A 468 -31.70 4.53 41.86
N ARG A 469 -32.84 3.83 41.84
CA ARG A 469 -33.50 3.20 42.99
C ARG A 469 -34.05 1.79 42.71
N CYS A 470 -34.04 1.34 41.45
CA CYS A 470 -34.53 0.02 41.01
C CYS A 470 -34.07 -0.24 39.58
N ASP A 471 -34.13 -1.50 39.12
CA ASP A 471 -33.58 -1.96 37.83
C ASP A 471 -34.37 -1.51 36.58
N TYR A 472 -35.21 -0.49 36.70
CA TYR A 472 -35.92 0.12 35.56
C TYR A 472 -34.92 0.79 34.62
N SER A 473 -34.92 0.35 33.36
CA SER A 473 -34.07 0.87 32.29
C SER A 473 -34.83 0.93 30.97
N THR A 474 -34.60 1.98 30.18
CA THR A 474 -35.09 2.10 28.79
C THR A 474 -34.00 1.80 27.76
N TYR A 475 -33.02 0.95 28.11
CA TYR A 475 -31.86 0.66 27.27
C TYR A 475 -32.24 -0.12 26.02
N GLU A 476 -31.88 0.41 24.85
CA GLU A 476 -32.00 -0.24 23.55
C GLU A 476 -30.65 -0.25 22.84
N GLU A 477 -30.21 -1.45 22.44
CA GLU A 477 -28.94 -1.69 21.76
C GLU A 477 -29.10 -1.50 20.24
N ILE A 478 -28.16 -0.81 19.61
CA ILE A 478 -28.08 -0.66 18.15
C ILE A 478 -27.00 -1.63 17.65
N ALA A 479 -27.38 -2.57 16.78
CA ALA A 479 -26.43 -3.51 16.18
C ALA A 479 -25.28 -2.79 15.46
N ALA A 480 -24.08 -3.40 15.46
CA ALA A 480 -22.95 -2.90 14.69
C ALA A 480 -23.31 -2.81 13.20
N LEU A 481 -22.86 -1.75 12.53
CA LEU A 481 -23.27 -1.40 11.16
C LEU A 481 -22.74 -2.35 10.07
N GLY A 482 -21.81 -3.24 10.44
CA GLY A 482 -21.06 -4.09 9.52
C GLY A 482 -20.11 -3.30 8.61
N HIS A 483 -19.28 -4.03 7.85
CA HIS A 483 -18.43 -3.43 6.84
C HIS A 483 -19.22 -3.20 5.54
N ASN A 484 -19.20 -1.96 5.03
CA ASN A 484 -19.72 -1.64 3.71
C ASN A 484 -18.62 -1.87 2.67
N LEU A 485 -18.49 -3.12 2.22
CA LEU A 485 -17.37 -3.60 1.42
C LEU A 485 -17.41 -3.04 -0.01
N LEU A 486 -16.24 -2.66 -0.52
CA LEU A 486 -15.96 -2.29 -1.90
C LEU A 486 -14.90 -3.25 -2.44
N ASP A 487 -15.19 -3.92 -3.56
CA ASP A 487 -14.29 -4.87 -4.21
C ASP A 487 -13.24 -4.18 -5.10
N HIS A 488 -11.99 -4.64 -5.00
CA HIS A 488 -10.85 -4.20 -5.83
C HIS A 488 -10.27 -5.40 -6.58
N ALA A 489 -9.98 -5.21 -7.86
CA ALA A 489 -9.43 -6.26 -8.71
C ALA A 489 -7.99 -6.62 -8.34
N ALA A 490 -7.66 -7.91 -8.48
CA ALA A 490 -6.29 -8.41 -8.35
C ALA A 490 -5.37 -7.78 -9.41
N LYS A 491 -4.10 -7.60 -9.07
CA LYS A 491 -3.02 -7.31 -10.03
C LYS A 491 -2.00 -8.44 -9.96
N ALA A 492 -1.71 -9.09 -11.08
CA ALA A 492 -0.63 -10.06 -11.15
C ALA A 492 0.73 -9.39 -10.90
N ALA A 493 1.60 -10.06 -10.14
CA ALA A 493 3.00 -9.63 -10.00
C ALA A 493 3.77 -9.86 -11.31
N THR A 494 4.76 -9.01 -11.59
CA THR A 494 5.69 -9.16 -12.71
C THR A 494 7.09 -9.51 -12.18
N CYS A 495 8.11 -9.59 -13.05
CA CYS A 495 9.48 -9.83 -12.60
C CYS A 495 10.02 -8.71 -11.69
N THR A 496 9.54 -7.47 -11.87
CA THR A 496 10.03 -6.26 -11.21
C THR A 496 8.98 -5.56 -10.35
N GLU A 497 7.69 -5.66 -10.71
CA GLU A 497 6.59 -5.07 -9.95
C GLU A 497 5.90 -6.11 -9.06
N LYS A 498 5.52 -5.66 -7.86
CA LYS A 498 4.64 -6.43 -6.98
C LYS A 498 3.20 -6.46 -7.54
N GLY A 499 2.48 -7.52 -7.18
CA GLY A 499 1.05 -7.67 -7.41
C GLY A 499 0.26 -7.64 -6.09
N TRP A 500 -1.01 -7.98 -6.17
CA TRP A 500 -1.89 -8.19 -5.02
C TRP A 500 -3.07 -9.10 -5.40
N ASP A 501 -3.55 -9.87 -4.43
CA ASP A 501 -4.81 -10.61 -4.57
C ASP A 501 -6.00 -9.64 -4.73
N ALA A 502 -7.14 -10.13 -5.21
CA ALA A 502 -8.38 -9.35 -5.19
C ALA A 502 -8.78 -9.10 -3.73
N TYR A 503 -9.09 -7.86 -3.38
CA TYR A 503 -9.29 -7.45 -1.99
C TYR A 503 -10.51 -6.55 -1.81
N GLN A 504 -10.97 -6.43 -0.57
CA GLN A 504 -12.14 -5.64 -0.20
C GLN A 504 -11.74 -4.58 0.81
N THR A 505 -12.30 -3.38 0.70
CA THR A 505 -12.14 -2.29 1.68
C THR A 505 -13.49 -1.82 2.19
N CYS A 506 -13.62 -1.52 3.48
CA CYS A 506 -14.83 -0.89 4.00
C CYS A 506 -14.87 0.60 3.67
N SER A 507 -15.98 1.10 3.08
CA SER A 507 -16.15 2.53 2.79
C SER A 507 -16.41 3.43 4.02
N ARG A 508 -16.24 2.90 5.24
CA ARG A 508 -16.60 3.53 6.52
C ARG A 508 -15.56 3.37 7.64
N CYS A 509 -14.52 2.57 7.42
CA CYS A 509 -13.43 2.33 8.37
C CYS A 509 -12.26 1.64 7.66
N ASP A 510 -11.08 1.60 8.28
CA ASP A 510 -9.82 1.10 7.70
C ASP A 510 -9.73 -0.44 7.55
N TYR A 511 -10.88 -1.13 7.51
CA TYR A 511 -10.93 -2.57 7.23
C TYR A 511 -10.54 -2.83 5.78
N SER A 512 -9.53 -3.67 5.59
CA SER A 512 -9.04 -4.09 4.28
C SER A 512 -8.62 -5.56 4.32
N THR A 513 -8.91 -6.31 3.26
CA THR A 513 -8.35 -7.67 3.05
C THR A 513 -7.12 -7.67 2.13
N TYR A 514 -6.52 -6.50 1.88
CA TYR A 514 -5.38 -6.33 0.98
C TYR A 514 -4.21 -7.27 1.34
N LYS A 515 -3.78 -8.05 0.33
CA LYS A 515 -2.66 -8.98 0.44
C LYS A 515 -1.74 -8.79 -0.76
N GLU A 516 -0.55 -8.26 -0.48
CA GLU A 516 0.50 -8.02 -1.45
C GLU A 516 1.12 -9.36 -1.93
N ILE A 517 1.41 -9.44 -3.22
CA ILE A 517 2.17 -10.53 -3.85
C ILE A 517 3.53 -9.98 -4.25
N ALA A 518 4.61 -10.59 -3.74
CA ALA A 518 5.97 -10.17 -4.08
C ALA A 518 6.23 -10.24 -5.60
N ALA A 519 7.10 -9.37 -6.11
CA ALA A 519 7.59 -9.47 -7.48
C ALA A 519 8.23 -10.84 -7.72
N LEU A 520 8.01 -11.42 -8.90
CA LEU A 520 8.38 -12.80 -9.24
C LEU A 520 9.89 -13.02 -9.36
N GLY A 521 10.68 -11.94 -9.41
CA GLY A 521 12.11 -11.96 -9.74
C GLY A 521 12.37 -12.30 -11.21
N HIS A 522 13.65 -12.32 -11.59
CA HIS A 522 14.06 -12.80 -12.91
C HIS A 522 14.31 -14.31 -12.89
N ASP A 523 13.72 -14.99 -13.86
CA ASP A 523 13.86 -16.44 -14.07
C ASP A 523 14.99 -16.66 -15.09
N LEU A 524 16.21 -16.67 -14.58
CA LEU A 524 17.43 -16.50 -15.37
C LEU A 524 17.83 -17.77 -16.12
N VAL A 525 18.07 -17.63 -17.42
CA VAL A 525 18.63 -18.64 -18.31
C VAL A 525 20.04 -18.20 -18.71
N ASP A 526 21.03 -19.05 -18.42
CA ASP A 526 22.44 -18.80 -18.73
C ASP A 526 22.79 -19.12 -20.20
N HIS A 527 23.58 -18.24 -20.83
CA HIS A 527 24.12 -18.39 -22.18
C HIS A 527 25.65 -18.35 -22.14
N ALA A 528 26.29 -19.28 -22.84
CA ALA A 528 27.74 -19.38 -22.88
C ALA A 528 28.39 -18.20 -23.65
N ALA A 529 29.59 -17.81 -23.20
CA ALA A 529 30.42 -16.83 -23.88
C ALA A 529 30.85 -17.33 -25.28
N LYS A 530 30.98 -16.41 -26.23
CA LYS A 530 31.67 -16.65 -27.50
C LYS A 530 32.87 -15.71 -27.59
N ALA A 531 34.07 -16.26 -27.80
CA ALA A 531 35.25 -15.45 -28.05
C ALA A 531 35.11 -14.68 -29.37
N ALA A 532 35.55 -13.41 -29.38
CA ALA A 532 35.68 -12.64 -30.62
C ALA A 532 36.88 -13.15 -31.43
N THR A 533 36.79 -13.05 -32.76
CA THR A 533 37.89 -13.36 -33.69
C THR A 533 38.36 -12.07 -34.38
N CYS A 534 39.30 -12.13 -35.32
CA CYS A 534 39.70 -10.96 -36.10
C CYS A 534 38.54 -10.34 -36.91
N THR A 535 37.57 -11.15 -37.33
CA THR A 535 36.46 -10.77 -38.23
C THR A 535 35.08 -10.89 -37.61
N GLU A 536 34.88 -11.83 -36.68
CA GLU A 536 33.59 -12.01 -35.98
C GLU A 536 33.61 -11.39 -34.58
N LYS A 537 32.49 -10.76 -34.22
CA LYS A 537 32.22 -10.34 -32.85
C LYS A 537 32.02 -11.55 -31.93
N GLY A 538 32.34 -11.34 -30.66
CA GLY A 538 32.05 -12.25 -29.56
C GLY A 538 31.04 -11.66 -28.57
N TRP A 539 30.88 -12.32 -27.43
CA TRP A 539 30.09 -11.84 -26.30
C TRP A 539 30.55 -12.55 -25.02
N ASN A 540 30.42 -11.86 -23.88
CA ASN A 540 30.59 -12.48 -22.57
C ASN A 540 29.49 -13.53 -22.31
N ALA A 541 29.69 -14.41 -21.32
CA ALA A 541 28.60 -15.22 -20.82
C ALA A 541 27.53 -14.28 -20.23
N TYR A 542 26.26 -14.51 -20.58
CA TYR A 542 25.16 -13.61 -20.24
C TYR A 542 23.92 -14.38 -19.81
N GLN A 543 22.99 -13.69 -19.18
CA GLN A 543 21.75 -14.25 -18.65
C GLN A 543 20.56 -13.53 -19.26
N THR A 544 19.49 -14.26 -19.56
CA THR A 544 18.20 -13.70 -20.01
C THR A 544 17.09 -14.18 -19.10
N CYS A 545 16.14 -13.31 -18.74
CA CYS A 545 14.93 -13.76 -18.05
C CYS A 545 13.99 -14.49 -19.03
N SER A 546 13.46 -15.66 -18.66
CA SER A 546 12.47 -16.40 -19.46
C SER A 546 11.09 -15.71 -19.52
N ARG A 547 10.87 -14.67 -18.71
CA ARG A 547 9.57 -14.02 -18.45
C ARG A 547 9.51 -12.52 -18.77
N CYS A 548 10.63 -11.90 -19.14
CA CYS A 548 10.71 -10.50 -19.59
C CYS A 548 12.04 -10.20 -20.30
N ASP A 549 12.15 -9.03 -20.93
CA ASP A 549 13.30 -8.63 -21.77
C ASP A 549 14.59 -8.29 -20.98
N TYR A 550 14.70 -8.72 -19.71
CA TYR A 550 15.92 -8.57 -18.93
C TYR A 550 17.05 -9.42 -19.53
N THR A 551 18.16 -8.77 -19.86
CA THR A 551 19.36 -9.42 -20.39
C THR A 551 20.63 -8.75 -19.84
N THR A 552 21.67 -9.55 -19.58
CA THR A 552 23.02 -9.07 -19.27
C THR A 552 23.98 -9.17 -20.48
N TYR A 553 23.45 -9.29 -21.70
CA TYR A 553 24.23 -9.41 -22.93
C TYR A 553 25.18 -8.22 -23.12
N VAL A 554 26.48 -8.53 -23.21
CA VAL A 554 27.55 -7.58 -23.56
C VAL A 554 28.31 -8.14 -24.75
N GLU A 555 28.15 -7.49 -25.89
CA GLU A 555 28.87 -7.76 -27.12
C GLU A 555 30.35 -7.38 -26.99
N ILE A 556 31.24 -8.22 -27.52
CA ILE A 556 32.67 -7.95 -27.64
C ILE A 556 32.95 -7.67 -29.12
N PRO A 557 33.45 -6.48 -29.50
CA PRO A 557 33.84 -6.18 -30.87
C PRO A 557 34.82 -7.22 -31.44
N ALA A 558 34.80 -7.40 -32.76
CA ALA A 558 35.83 -8.18 -33.45
C ALA A 558 37.22 -7.60 -33.13
N LEU A 559 38.21 -8.47 -32.91
CA LEU A 559 39.54 -8.11 -32.44
C LEU A 559 40.37 -7.30 -33.45
N GLY A 560 39.91 -7.23 -34.70
CA GLY A 560 40.69 -6.72 -35.83
C GLY A 560 41.84 -7.63 -36.22
N HIS A 561 42.55 -7.26 -37.28
CA HIS A 561 43.79 -7.91 -37.68
C HIS A 561 45.00 -7.24 -37.01
N ASP A 562 45.91 -8.06 -36.51
CA ASP A 562 47.10 -7.68 -35.75
C ASP A 562 48.32 -7.99 -36.61
N TYR A 563 48.53 -7.16 -37.64
CA TYR A 563 49.54 -7.37 -38.68
C TYR A 563 50.96 -7.07 -38.17
N ALA A 564 51.91 -7.94 -38.51
CA ALA A 564 53.32 -7.73 -38.17
C ALA A 564 53.90 -6.44 -38.79
N ASP A 565 54.85 -5.82 -38.09
CA ASP A 565 55.57 -4.65 -38.62
C ASP A 565 56.52 -5.02 -39.76
N ASP A 566 57.17 -6.19 -39.65
CA ASP A 566 58.08 -6.73 -40.65
C ASP A 566 57.36 -7.50 -41.77
N TYR A 567 57.98 -7.51 -42.95
CA TYR A 567 57.52 -8.27 -44.11
C TYR A 567 58.13 -9.67 -44.15
N THR A 568 57.31 -10.69 -44.33
CA THR A 568 57.77 -12.05 -44.67
C THR A 568 57.66 -12.28 -46.18
N ILE A 569 58.59 -13.06 -46.75
CA ILE A 569 58.58 -13.45 -48.16
C ILE A 569 57.58 -14.60 -48.34
N ASP A 570 56.46 -14.35 -49.04
CA ASP A 570 55.46 -15.39 -49.33
C ASP A 570 55.84 -16.20 -50.58
N THR A 571 56.55 -15.57 -51.52
CA THR A 571 57.10 -16.24 -52.70
C THR A 571 58.44 -15.60 -53.08
N PRO A 572 59.56 -16.35 -53.12
CA PRO A 572 60.86 -15.79 -53.47
C PRO A 572 60.94 -15.40 -54.95
N ALA A 573 61.58 -14.27 -55.24
CA ALA A 573 61.82 -13.83 -56.63
C ALA A 573 62.87 -14.71 -57.33
N THR A 574 62.71 -14.88 -58.64
CA THR A 574 63.63 -15.63 -59.52
C THR A 574 64.25 -14.70 -60.57
N CYS A 575 65.15 -15.24 -61.41
CA CYS A 575 65.80 -14.46 -62.47
C CYS A 575 64.83 -13.89 -63.52
N THR A 576 63.63 -14.47 -63.65
CA THR A 576 62.60 -14.11 -64.65
C THR A 576 61.21 -13.82 -64.07
N THR A 577 60.95 -14.15 -62.81
CA THR A 577 59.63 -14.00 -62.17
C THR A 577 59.76 -13.19 -60.88
N ALA A 578 58.92 -12.17 -60.74
CA ALA A 578 58.81 -11.41 -59.49
C ALA A 578 58.27 -12.31 -58.37
N GLY A 579 58.79 -12.12 -57.16
CA GLY A 579 58.27 -12.74 -55.95
C GLY A 579 57.22 -11.85 -55.26
N SER A 580 56.77 -12.26 -54.09
CA SER A 580 55.92 -11.45 -53.21
C SER A 580 56.41 -11.48 -51.76
N LYS A 581 56.14 -10.40 -51.05
CA LYS A 581 56.19 -10.33 -49.59
C LYS A 581 54.94 -9.62 -49.07
N SER A 582 54.52 -9.98 -47.87
CA SER A 582 53.36 -9.37 -47.21
C SER A 582 53.55 -9.32 -45.70
N LYS A 583 52.63 -8.65 -45.01
CA LYS A 583 52.52 -8.65 -43.54
C LYS A 583 51.41 -9.58 -43.11
N HIS A 584 51.73 -10.56 -42.28
CA HIS A 584 50.78 -11.57 -41.80
C HIS A 584 50.16 -11.12 -40.47
N CYS A 585 48.89 -11.44 -40.24
CA CYS A 585 48.24 -11.23 -38.96
C CYS A 585 48.72 -12.28 -37.95
N SER A 586 49.07 -11.86 -36.73
CA SER A 586 49.56 -12.75 -35.67
C SER A 586 48.52 -13.77 -35.16
N ARG A 587 47.25 -13.64 -35.59
CA ARG A 587 46.08 -14.35 -35.04
C ARG A 587 45.25 -15.11 -36.08
N CYS A 588 45.53 -14.95 -37.38
CA CYS A 588 44.83 -15.63 -38.49
C CYS A 588 45.61 -15.50 -39.81
N ASP A 589 45.33 -16.35 -40.80
CA ASP A 589 46.03 -16.41 -42.10
C ASP A 589 45.80 -15.20 -43.06
N ALA A 590 45.30 -14.07 -42.54
CA ALA A 590 45.08 -12.86 -43.31
C ALA A 590 46.38 -12.07 -43.52
N THR A 591 46.57 -11.54 -44.72
CA THR A 591 47.74 -10.75 -45.10
C THR A 591 47.37 -9.34 -45.59
N THR A 592 48.24 -8.37 -45.33
CA THR A 592 48.17 -7.00 -45.86
C THR A 592 49.49 -6.60 -46.53
N ASP A 593 49.49 -5.45 -47.19
CA ASP A 593 50.67 -4.80 -47.78
C ASP A 593 51.44 -5.72 -48.76
N VAL A 594 50.69 -6.54 -49.51
CA VAL A 594 51.23 -7.46 -50.50
C VAL A 594 51.99 -6.68 -51.56
N THR A 595 53.31 -6.82 -51.55
CA THR A 595 54.23 -6.08 -52.42
C THR A 595 55.08 -7.04 -53.24
N ALA A 596 55.20 -6.74 -54.53
CA ALA A 596 56.04 -7.53 -55.44
C ALA A 596 57.52 -7.32 -55.12
N ILE A 597 58.27 -8.42 -54.98
CA ILE A 597 59.73 -8.41 -54.99
C ILE A 597 60.15 -8.48 -56.47
N PRO A 598 60.84 -7.46 -57.03
CA PRO A 598 61.27 -7.50 -58.43
C PRO A 598 62.07 -8.77 -58.76
N ALA A 599 61.89 -9.29 -59.98
CA ALA A 599 62.71 -10.40 -60.48
C ALA A 599 64.20 -10.04 -60.35
N THR A 600 65.02 -10.97 -59.88
CA THR A 600 66.44 -10.71 -59.55
C THR A 600 67.32 -10.47 -60.78
N GLY A 601 66.76 -10.69 -61.98
CA GLY A 601 67.47 -10.58 -63.25
C GLY A 601 68.45 -11.73 -63.49
N HIS A 602 69.15 -11.66 -64.61
CA HIS A 602 70.17 -12.64 -64.96
C HIS A 602 71.57 -12.13 -64.60
N THR A 603 72.28 -12.88 -63.76
CA THR A 603 73.67 -12.63 -63.37
C THR A 603 74.65 -13.20 -64.40
N GLU A 604 75.77 -12.52 -64.65
CA GLU A 604 76.78 -13.00 -65.60
C GLU A 604 77.33 -14.37 -65.20
N GLY A 605 77.39 -15.29 -66.17
CA GLY A 605 77.92 -16.64 -66.01
C GLY A 605 78.84 -17.02 -67.17
N THR A 606 78.28 -17.15 -68.38
CA THR A 606 79.08 -17.20 -69.62
C THR A 606 78.94 -15.91 -70.42
N ALA A 607 80.04 -15.42 -70.99
CA ALA A 607 80.01 -14.29 -71.90
C ALA A 607 79.34 -14.68 -73.23
N ALA A 608 78.53 -13.78 -73.79
CA ALA A 608 77.93 -13.99 -75.11
C ALA A 608 79.01 -14.10 -76.20
N THR A 609 78.80 -15.02 -77.14
CA THR A 609 79.65 -15.22 -78.32
C THR A 609 78.98 -14.64 -79.56
N CYS A 610 79.60 -14.76 -80.74
CA CYS A 610 78.96 -14.38 -82.00
C CYS A 610 77.83 -15.34 -82.44
N THR A 611 77.63 -16.48 -81.77
CA THR A 611 76.59 -17.49 -82.10
C THR A 611 75.68 -17.86 -80.94
N THR A 612 76.11 -17.67 -79.69
CA THR A 612 75.35 -17.99 -78.47
C THR A 612 75.17 -16.78 -77.58
N LYS A 613 74.03 -16.71 -76.87
CA LYS A 613 73.78 -15.69 -75.84
C LYS A 613 74.63 -15.93 -74.60
N ALA A 614 74.61 -14.96 -73.67
CA ALA A 614 75.13 -15.15 -72.33
C ALA A 614 74.24 -16.13 -71.56
N ILE A 615 74.83 -17.00 -70.74
CA ILE A 615 74.08 -17.92 -69.87
C ILE A 615 74.17 -17.43 -68.43
N CYS A 616 73.02 -17.34 -67.76
CA CYS A 616 72.90 -16.87 -66.39
C CYS A 616 73.56 -17.83 -65.40
N SER A 617 74.49 -17.34 -64.56
CA SER A 617 75.19 -18.16 -63.55
C SER A 617 74.26 -18.75 -62.49
N VAL A 618 73.15 -18.09 -62.16
CA VAL A 618 72.23 -18.53 -61.10
C VAL A 618 71.12 -19.46 -61.61
N CYS A 619 70.62 -19.26 -62.83
CA CYS A 619 69.45 -20.01 -63.33
C CYS A 619 69.65 -20.76 -64.67
N GLY A 620 70.86 -20.74 -65.24
CA GLY A 620 71.23 -21.57 -66.40
C GLY A 620 70.56 -21.22 -67.74
N GLN A 621 69.72 -20.17 -67.78
CA GLN A 621 69.02 -19.73 -68.99
C GLN A 621 69.84 -18.78 -69.84
N GLU A 622 69.65 -18.83 -71.16
CA GLU A 622 70.18 -17.85 -72.11
C GLU A 622 69.49 -16.49 -71.98
N TYR A 623 70.26 -15.41 -71.93
CA TYR A 623 69.75 -14.04 -71.81
C TYR A 623 70.58 -13.02 -72.59
N GLY A 624 70.03 -11.81 -72.74
CA GLY A 624 70.66 -10.73 -73.51
C GLY A 624 70.74 -11.01 -75.01
N ALA A 625 71.72 -10.38 -75.67
CA ALA A 625 71.98 -10.50 -77.10
C ALA A 625 73.34 -11.15 -77.37
N ILE A 626 73.49 -11.76 -78.54
CA ILE A 626 74.78 -12.32 -79.01
C ILE A 626 75.81 -11.20 -79.24
N ASN A 627 77.07 -11.46 -78.89
CA ASN A 627 78.16 -10.51 -79.09
C ASN A 627 78.70 -10.63 -80.53
N LYS A 628 78.12 -9.83 -81.42
CA LYS A 628 78.48 -9.74 -82.86
C LYS A 628 79.93 -9.35 -83.15
N ASN A 629 80.69 -8.91 -82.14
CA ASN A 629 82.09 -8.49 -82.30
C ASN A 629 83.08 -9.58 -81.85
N ASN A 630 82.60 -10.70 -81.30
CA ASN A 630 83.43 -11.79 -80.78
C ASN A 630 83.75 -12.83 -81.88
N HIS A 631 84.61 -12.44 -82.83
CA HIS A 631 85.03 -13.26 -83.98
C HIS A 631 86.57 -13.44 -84.02
N GLN A 632 87.04 -14.57 -84.55
CA GLN A 632 88.43 -14.79 -84.94
C GLN A 632 88.56 -14.84 -86.47
N ILE A 633 89.62 -14.21 -87.01
CA ILE A 633 89.84 -14.05 -88.44
C ILE A 633 91.10 -14.82 -88.86
N ILE A 634 91.00 -15.62 -89.92
CA ILE A 634 92.11 -16.37 -90.52
C ILE A 634 92.21 -15.97 -92.00
N GLN A 635 93.41 -15.65 -92.48
CA GLN A 635 93.65 -15.28 -93.88
C GLN A 635 94.29 -16.45 -94.66
N HIS A 636 93.88 -16.61 -95.92
CA HIS A 636 94.53 -17.50 -96.89
C HIS A 636 94.84 -16.73 -98.18
N ALA A 637 95.96 -17.08 -98.83
CA ALA A 637 96.49 -16.37 -99.99
C ALA A 637 95.88 -16.83 -101.33
N ALA A 638 95.89 -15.94 -102.32
CA ALA A 638 95.22 -16.14 -103.61
C ALA A 638 96.01 -17.00 -104.61
N LYS A 639 95.29 -17.55 -105.60
CA LYS A 639 95.84 -18.23 -106.79
C LYS A 639 95.04 -17.83 -108.04
N ALA A 640 95.71 -17.74 -109.18
CA ALA A 640 95.17 -17.14 -110.42
C ALA A 640 94.15 -18.04 -111.17
N ALA A 641 93.39 -17.43 -112.08
CA ALA A 641 92.24 -18.03 -112.77
C ALA A 641 92.50 -18.38 -114.25
N THR A 642 91.81 -19.42 -114.73
CA THR A 642 91.59 -19.77 -116.15
C THR A 642 90.19 -20.41 -116.29
N CYS A 643 89.71 -20.62 -117.52
CA CYS A 643 88.30 -20.94 -117.81
C CYS A 643 88.10 -22.18 -118.70
N THR A 644 87.16 -23.05 -118.31
CA THR A 644 86.50 -24.12 -119.12
C THR A 644 85.26 -24.66 -118.37
N ALA A 645 84.47 -25.55 -118.98
CA ALA A 645 83.08 -25.85 -118.57
C ALA A 645 82.78 -27.32 -118.16
N ASP A 646 81.57 -27.49 -117.60
CA ASP A 646 80.71 -28.68 -117.47
C ASP A 646 81.03 -29.87 -116.51
N GLY A 647 79.96 -30.32 -115.83
CA GLY A 647 79.87 -31.58 -115.06
C GLY A 647 79.94 -31.43 -113.51
N TYR A 648 79.20 -32.16 -112.67
CA TYR A 648 78.20 -33.23 -112.90
C TYR A 648 77.09 -33.28 -111.82
N LYS A 649 75.86 -33.52 -112.29
CA LYS A 649 74.71 -34.33 -111.78
C LYS A 649 74.54 -34.72 -110.30
N ALA A 650 73.26 -34.81 -109.90
CA ALA A 650 72.74 -35.21 -108.58
C ALA A 650 72.52 -36.73 -108.42
N THR A 651 72.05 -37.15 -107.23
CA THR A 651 71.37 -38.44 -106.97
C THR A 651 70.27 -38.26 -105.91
N ILE A 652 69.24 -39.09 -105.95
CA ILE A 652 68.01 -39.04 -105.14
C ILE A 652 67.84 -40.35 -104.36
N LEU A 653 67.22 -40.32 -103.18
CA LEU A 653 66.53 -41.49 -102.60
C LEU A 653 65.21 -41.08 -101.92
N VAL A 654 64.28 -42.03 -101.78
CA VAL A 654 62.83 -41.82 -101.52
C VAL A 654 62.31 -42.93 -100.57
N LEU A 655 61.03 -42.87 -100.15
CA LEU A 655 60.19 -43.88 -99.45
C LEU A 655 60.26 -43.89 -97.89
N VAL A 656 59.15 -44.11 -97.13
CA VAL A 656 57.70 -43.95 -97.44
C VAL A 656 56.79 -43.83 -96.19
N VAL A 657 55.63 -43.19 -96.36
CA VAL A 657 54.30 -43.25 -95.67
C VAL A 657 54.13 -43.99 -94.33
N HIS A 658 53.42 -43.36 -93.36
CA HIS A 658 52.13 -43.74 -92.69
C HIS A 658 51.79 -42.64 -91.64
N ILE A 659 50.66 -41.90 -91.59
CA ILE A 659 49.19 -42.11 -91.68
C ILE A 659 48.48 -42.14 -90.29
N ARG A 660 47.42 -41.31 -90.14
CA ARG A 660 46.45 -41.16 -88.98
C ARG A 660 46.97 -40.39 -87.75
N HIS A 661 46.16 -39.63 -86.99
CA HIS A 661 44.72 -39.25 -87.07
C HIS A 661 44.47 -37.83 -86.46
N LEU A 662 43.42 -37.13 -86.96
CA LEU A 662 42.40 -36.26 -86.27
C LEU A 662 42.76 -35.39 -85.02
N LYS A 663 42.21 -34.19 -84.78
CA LYS A 663 41.57 -33.08 -85.57
C LYS A 663 41.36 -31.86 -84.60
N PRO A 664 41.10 -30.61 -85.06
CA PRO A 664 41.15 -29.39 -84.22
C PRO A 664 39.80 -28.66 -83.95
N PHE A 665 39.84 -27.69 -83.02
CA PHE A 665 39.02 -26.46 -82.88
C PHE A 665 39.97 -25.37 -82.33
N LEU A 666 40.13 -24.13 -82.83
CA LEU A 666 39.20 -23.03 -83.20
C LEU A 666 38.46 -22.44 -81.97
N GLN A 667 38.82 -21.28 -81.40
CA GLN A 667 38.75 -19.85 -81.87
C GLN A 667 37.35 -19.20 -81.68
N PRO A 668 37.22 -17.86 -81.54
CA PRO A 668 37.68 -17.05 -80.39
C PRO A 668 36.55 -16.08 -79.92
N ASP A 669 36.88 -14.80 -79.65
CA ASP A 669 35.99 -13.62 -79.51
C ASP A 669 35.08 -13.53 -78.25
N ILE A 670 34.56 -12.37 -77.80
CA ILE A 670 35.08 -10.99 -77.60
C ILE A 670 34.00 -10.21 -76.79
N HIS A 671 34.32 -9.03 -76.21
CA HIS A 671 33.40 -8.12 -75.47
C HIS A 671 32.84 -8.65 -74.11
N LEU A 672 32.21 -7.84 -73.24
CA LEU A 672 32.38 -6.45 -72.76
C LEU A 672 31.30 -6.21 -71.66
N ALA A 673 31.52 -5.22 -70.78
CA ALA A 673 30.48 -4.45 -70.05
C ALA A 673 29.90 -4.96 -68.70
N ILE A 674 30.19 -4.16 -67.66
CA ILE A 674 29.24 -3.46 -66.76
C ILE A 674 28.46 -4.22 -65.65
N SER A 675 28.66 -3.71 -64.42
CA SER A 675 27.84 -3.72 -63.19
C SER A 675 27.20 -5.01 -62.65
N SER A 676 27.59 -5.35 -61.42
CA SER A 676 26.69 -5.31 -60.25
C SER A 676 27.49 -4.86 -59.03
#